data_AF-A0AAZ3SVM4-F1
#
_entry.id   AF-A0AAZ3SVM4-F1
#
_cell.length_a   1.000
_cell.length_b   1.000
_cell.length_c   1.000
_cell.angle_alpha   90.00
_cell.angle_beta   90.00
_cell.angle_gamma   90.00
#
_symmetry.space_group_name_H-M   'P 1'
#
loop_
_entity.id
_entity.type
_entity.pdbx_description
1 polymer ?
#
loop_
_entity_poly.entity_id
_entity_poly.type
_entity_poly.pdbx_seq_one_letter_code
_entity_poly.pdbx_strand_id
1 'polypeptide(L)'
;MELNGKEELKGPVLHIVVVGFHHKKGCQVEYSYPPLIPEEGHDSNNLPEEWKYLPFLALPDGAHNYQEDTVFFHLPPLTGADVKCVYGVSCYRQIEAKSLKVRLADVTRETVQKSVCVLSQVPLYGLLQAKLQLITHAYFEEKDFSQISILKELYEHMNSSLRGTALEGSQVFLGMSPRDLILHFRHKVLILFKLILLEKKVLFYVSPVNRLVGALMTVLSLFPGMIEHGLADSSHYRPKSSVSEEITLGHCVSGAEDLVSVSVTDITNATVELMGEEGFGEDHTTSIVKASQRTSPSPETSTPARENTQLKPPSRTSPETSTPARENTQLKPPSRTSPDSSESDWETLDPSVLEEGTSDSETGGSGGLETGIPITVQPQGLSAGPGGQGAVSQGLVSGLEEDQYGLPLAIFTKGYLCLPYMALQQHHLLSDVTVRGFVAGATNILFRQQRHLSDAIVDVEEAKLQIGDPELRKLLGLTTADLRFADYLVKHVTENREDVFLDGTGWEGGDEWIRAQFGLYIHSLLSSTLLEDNEKLLADWGAPFISAWRITRNYRVWFINKHPAMAEITPGHPFQGQYSAADLKLRFSHSVQNSERGKKMGAAVITTSRSVVQTGKAVGQSVGGALSSAKSAMSSWFSTLAPPAIVPTPAASPEPPLPTEIKP
;
A
#
# COMPACT_ATOMS: atom_id res chain seq x y z
N MET A 1 -7.71 49.29 18.43
CA MET A 1 -7.37 49.28 16.98
C MET A 1 -5.88 48.95 16.82
N GLU A 2 -5.38 47.72 17.05
CA GLU A 2 -6.01 46.39 16.86
C GLU A 2 -6.51 46.18 15.42
N LEU A 3 -6.15 45.11 14.70
CA LEU A 3 -5.23 44.00 15.01
C LEU A 3 -4.28 43.75 13.82
N ASN A 4 -2.97 43.70 14.06
CA ASN A 4 -2.05 42.94 13.21
C ASN A 4 -1.74 41.63 13.94
N GLY A 5 -2.62 40.64 13.76
CA GLY A 5 -2.31 39.27 14.16
C GLY A 5 -1.16 38.78 13.31
N LYS A 6 0.02 38.58 13.93
CA LYS A 6 1.05 37.74 13.32
C LYS A 6 0.46 36.33 13.28
N GLU A 7 0.21 35.80 12.09
CA GLU A 7 0.14 34.34 11.96
C GLU A 7 1.51 33.81 12.34
N GLU A 8 1.61 33.18 13.52
CA GLU A 8 2.74 32.33 13.82
C GLU A 8 2.77 31.23 12.76
N LEU A 9 3.87 31.16 12.00
CA LEU A 9 4.13 30.07 11.06
C LEU A 9 4.18 28.75 11.84
N LYS A 10 3.00 28.11 11.92
CA LYS A 10 2.77 26.81 12.55
C LYS A 10 3.80 25.84 12.00
N GLY A 11 4.46 25.12 12.90
CA GLY A 11 5.42 24.12 12.50
C GLY A 11 4.74 22.91 11.86
N PRO A 12 5.53 21.99 11.27
CA PRO A 12 5.02 20.81 10.58
C PRO A 12 4.13 19.91 11.45
N VAL A 13 4.34 19.88 12.77
CA VAL A 13 3.49 19.14 13.72
C VAL A 13 2.36 20.05 14.21
N LEU A 14 1.13 19.62 13.94
CA LEU A 14 -0.10 20.27 14.37
C LEU A 14 -0.42 19.99 15.82
N HIS A 15 -0.40 18.71 16.23
CA HIS A 15 -0.78 18.26 17.57
C HIS A 15 0.02 17.01 17.98
N ILE A 16 0.33 16.93 19.28
CA ILE A 16 0.60 15.67 19.99
C ILE A 16 -0.70 15.23 20.66
N VAL A 17 -1.08 13.97 20.53
CA VAL A 17 -2.33 13.41 21.06
C VAL A 17 -2.04 12.13 21.84
N VAL A 18 -2.60 11.99 23.03
CA VAL A 18 -2.62 10.72 23.77
C VAL A 18 -3.97 10.07 23.59
N VAL A 19 -3.98 8.81 23.14
CA VAL A 19 -5.18 7.99 23.04
C VAL A 19 -5.06 6.82 23.99
N GLY A 20 -6.06 6.61 24.85
CA GLY A 20 -6.11 5.48 25.77
C GLY A 20 -7.34 4.60 25.57
N PHE A 21 -7.27 3.37 26.09
CA PHE A 21 -8.40 2.44 26.05
C PHE A 21 -9.18 2.42 27.36
N HIS A 22 -10.42 2.93 27.36
CA HIS A 22 -11.32 2.88 28.50
C HIS A 22 -12.28 1.68 28.41
N HIS A 23 -12.29 0.84 29.45
CA HIS A 23 -12.96 -0.47 29.47
C HIS A 23 -14.47 -0.50 29.15
N LYS A 24 -15.19 0.63 29.32
CA LYS A 24 -16.62 0.78 28.92
C LYS A 24 -16.85 1.63 27.67
N LYS A 25 -15.88 2.44 27.25
CA LYS A 25 -16.06 3.49 26.23
C LYS A 25 -15.25 3.23 24.95
N GLY A 26 -14.29 2.30 24.97
CA GLY A 26 -13.38 2.04 23.86
C GLY A 26 -12.17 2.99 23.88
N CYS A 27 -11.56 3.18 22.71
CA CYS A 27 -10.46 4.13 22.53
C CYS A 27 -10.98 5.58 22.62
N GLN A 28 -10.30 6.43 23.38
CA GLN A 28 -10.64 7.85 23.54
C GLN A 28 -9.37 8.72 23.51
N VAL A 29 -9.47 9.95 23.02
CA VAL A 29 -8.43 10.97 23.28
C VAL A 29 -8.50 11.34 24.76
N GLU A 30 -7.37 11.26 25.44
CA GLU A 30 -7.21 11.62 26.85
C GLU A 30 -6.50 12.97 27.03
N TYR A 31 -5.65 13.35 26.06
CA TYR A 31 -4.88 14.58 26.08
C TYR A 31 -4.52 15.01 24.66
N SER A 32 -4.46 16.32 24.40
CA SER A 32 -3.95 16.91 23.16
C SER A 32 -3.21 18.23 23.35
N TYR A 33 -2.08 18.40 22.66
CA TYR A 33 -1.25 19.60 22.73
C TYR A 33 -0.70 20.05 21.37
N PRO A 34 -1.03 21.27 20.89
CA PRO A 34 -2.15 22.12 21.32
C PRO A 34 -3.50 21.39 21.28
N PRO A 35 -4.58 21.94 21.89
CA PRO A 35 -5.89 21.30 21.89
C PRO A 35 -6.41 21.04 20.48
N LEU A 36 -7.05 19.88 20.25
CA LEU A 36 -7.70 19.59 18.96
C LEU A 36 -8.87 20.55 18.66
N ILE A 37 -9.57 20.99 19.71
CA ILE A 37 -10.59 22.05 19.67
C ILE A 37 -10.09 23.17 20.60
N PRO A 38 -9.70 24.35 20.07
CA PRO A 38 -9.05 25.40 20.87
C PRO A 38 -9.83 25.86 22.12
N GLU A 39 -11.15 25.81 22.08
CA GLU A 39 -12.04 26.29 23.15
C GLU A 39 -12.18 25.32 24.33
N GLU A 40 -11.85 24.04 24.16
CA GLU A 40 -12.15 22.99 25.15
C GLU A 40 -10.95 22.56 26.02
N GLY A 41 -9.76 23.08 25.74
CA GLY A 41 -8.54 22.77 26.48
C GLY A 41 -7.95 21.39 26.18
N HIS A 42 -6.83 21.08 26.83
CA HIS A 42 -5.98 19.95 26.46
C HIS A 42 -6.57 18.57 26.78
N ASP A 43 -7.35 18.47 27.86
CA ASP A 43 -7.87 17.19 28.39
C ASP A 43 -9.27 16.83 27.85
N SER A 44 -9.73 17.53 26.80
CA SER A 44 -11.03 17.22 26.17
C SER A 44 -10.99 15.89 25.42
N ASN A 45 -12.11 15.16 25.53
CA ASN A 45 -12.36 13.92 24.80
C ASN A 45 -13.11 14.16 23.47
N ASN A 46 -13.58 15.38 23.22
CA ASN A 46 -14.34 15.69 22.00
C ASN A 46 -13.38 15.86 20.81
N LEU A 47 -13.93 15.69 19.62
CA LEU A 47 -13.20 15.71 18.36
C LEU A 47 -14.01 16.47 17.32
N PRO A 48 -13.34 17.14 16.35
CA PRO A 48 -13.98 17.53 15.10
C PRO A 48 -14.67 16.30 14.46
N GLU A 49 -15.83 16.50 13.81
CA GLU A 49 -16.64 15.39 13.33
C GLU A 49 -15.90 14.54 12.28
N GLU A 50 -15.06 15.19 11.47
CA GLU A 50 -14.22 14.60 10.45
C GLU A 50 -13.13 13.70 11.08
N TRP A 51 -12.72 14.00 12.32
CA TRP A 51 -11.67 13.29 13.07
C TRP A 51 -12.23 12.29 14.09
N LYS A 52 -13.55 12.01 14.10
CA LYS A 52 -14.20 11.05 15.01
C LYS A 52 -13.59 9.64 15.04
N TYR A 53 -12.81 9.26 14.02
CA TYR A 53 -12.12 7.96 13.94
C TYR A 53 -10.69 7.97 14.50
N LEU A 54 -10.11 9.13 14.83
CA LEU A 54 -8.75 9.28 15.35
C LEU A 54 -8.41 8.29 16.50
N PRO A 55 -9.26 8.06 17.51
CA PRO A 55 -8.92 7.12 18.59
C PRO A 55 -8.72 5.67 18.11
N PHE A 56 -9.46 5.24 17.11
CA PHE A 56 -9.40 3.88 16.56
C PHE A 56 -8.28 3.72 15.52
N LEU A 57 -7.84 4.82 14.91
CA LEU A 57 -6.66 4.86 14.05
C LEU A 57 -5.36 4.86 14.87
N ALA A 58 -5.32 5.59 15.99
CA ALA A 58 -4.15 5.69 16.86
C ALA A 58 -3.95 4.44 17.75
N LEU A 59 -5.03 3.77 18.17
CA LEU A 59 -5.03 2.46 18.83
C LEU A 59 -5.75 1.41 17.95
N PRO A 60 -5.03 0.74 17.04
CA PRO A 60 -5.63 -0.10 16.01
C PRO A 60 -6.19 -1.42 16.52
N ASP A 61 -7.08 -2.03 15.72
CA ASP A 61 -7.65 -3.35 15.97
C ASP A 61 -6.56 -4.39 16.22
N GLY A 62 -6.66 -5.09 17.36
CA GLY A 62 -5.72 -6.12 17.75
C GLY A 62 -4.45 -5.61 18.45
N ALA A 63 -4.29 -4.30 18.66
CA ALA A 63 -3.12 -3.72 19.33
C ALA A 63 -2.83 -4.30 20.74
N HIS A 64 -3.85 -4.80 21.45
CA HIS A 64 -3.71 -5.51 22.73
C HIS A 64 -2.93 -6.84 22.64
N ASN A 65 -2.66 -7.36 21.45
CA ASN A 65 -1.84 -8.56 21.25
C ASN A 65 -0.33 -8.26 21.19
N TYR A 66 0.06 -6.98 21.22
CA TYR A 66 1.44 -6.53 21.07
C TYR A 66 1.85 -5.64 22.25
N GLN A 67 3.07 -5.84 22.76
CA GLN A 67 3.61 -5.05 23.86
C GLN A 67 3.83 -3.58 23.44
N GLU A 68 4.21 -3.38 22.18
CA GLU A 68 4.34 -2.09 21.51
C GLU A 68 4.22 -2.28 19.99
N ASP A 69 3.77 -1.24 19.27
CA ASP A 69 3.92 -1.13 17.81
C ASP A 69 3.71 0.32 17.32
N THR A 70 3.89 0.56 16.01
CA THR A 70 3.63 1.85 15.35
C THR A 70 2.65 1.72 14.19
N VAL A 71 1.72 2.67 14.07
CA VAL A 71 0.76 2.78 12.96
C VAL A 71 0.83 4.16 12.31
N PHE A 72 0.67 4.19 10.98
CA PHE A 72 0.45 5.40 10.19
C PHE A 72 -1.01 5.46 9.75
N PHE A 73 -1.58 6.66 9.68
CA PHE A 73 -2.93 6.88 9.17
C PHE A 73 -3.08 8.28 8.59
N HIS A 74 -4.15 8.51 7.83
CA HIS A 74 -4.50 9.80 7.26
C HIS A 74 -5.81 10.29 7.87
N LEU A 75 -5.90 11.59 8.17
CA LEU A 75 -7.13 12.25 8.57
C LEU A 75 -7.62 13.19 7.46
N PRO A 76 -8.94 13.29 7.25
CA PRO A 76 -9.53 14.29 6.37
C PRO A 76 -9.23 15.73 6.86
N PRO A 77 -9.31 16.73 5.97
CA PRO A 77 -9.23 18.14 6.34
C PRO A 77 -10.45 18.51 7.21
N LEU A 78 -10.28 19.55 8.02
CA LEU A 78 -11.38 20.12 8.80
C LEU A 78 -12.22 21.06 7.92
N THR A 79 -13.54 21.06 8.09
CA THR A 79 -14.43 21.91 7.33
C THR A 79 -14.10 23.40 7.55
N GLY A 80 -13.93 24.14 6.44
CA GLY A 80 -13.55 25.56 6.48
C GLY A 80 -12.05 25.83 6.66
N ALA A 81 -11.22 24.80 6.84
CA ALA A 81 -9.77 24.93 6.83
C ALA A 81 -9.22 24.70 5.42
N ASP A 82 -8.32 25.57 4.94
CA ASP A 82 -7.60 25.42 3.65
C ASP A 82 -6.44 24.39 3.75
N VAL A 83 -6.57 23.44 4.67
CA VAL A 83 -5.52 22.49 5.06
C VAL A 83 -5.71 21.21 4.25
N LYS A 84 -4.61 20.69 3.69
CA LYS A 84 -4.53 19.40 2.99
C LYS A 84 -4.73 18.22 3.96
N CYS A 85 -4.64 16.98 3.47
CA CYS A 85 -4.60 15.76 4.28
C CYS A 85 -3.64 15.89 5.49
N VAL A 86 -4.08 15.45 6.67
CA VAL A 86 -3.26 15.43 7.90
C VAL A 86 -2.70 14.02 8.13
N TYR A 87 -1.39 13.93 8.32
CA TYR A 87 -0.64 12.68 8.46
C TYR A 87 -0.45 12.32 9.92
N GLY A 88 -1.01 11.18 10.34
CA GLY A 88 -0.91 10.65 11.68
C GLY A 88 0.17 9.57 11.79
N VAL A 89 1.03 9.69 12.81
CA VAL A 89 1.95 8.62 13.26
C VAL A 89 1.64 8.35 14.73
N SER A 90 1.35 7.11 15.09
CA SER A 90 1.00 6.73 16.48
C SER A 90 1.85 5.55 16.94
N CYS A 91 2.52 5.71 18.08
CA CYS A 91 3.22 4.63 18.77
C CYS A 91 2.42 4.23 20.00
N TYR A 92 2.03 2.96 20.09
CA TYR A 92 1.29 2.44 21.23
C TYR A 92 2.13 1.47 22.05
N ARG A 93 1.86 1.41 23.36
CA ARG A 93 2.49 0.47 24.30
C ARG A 93 1.46 -0.05 25.30
N GLN A 94 1.77 -1.20 25.90
CA GLN A 94 1.06 -1.75 27.05
C GLN A 94 1.90 -1.68 28.32
N ILE A 95 1.26 -1.50 29.47
CA ILE A 95 1.90 -1.55 30.79
C ILE A 95 0.98 -2.24 31.79
N GLU A 96 1.56 -3.01 32.72
CA GLU A 96 0.79 -3.65 33.79
C GLU A 96 0.27 -2.60 34.78
N ALA A 97 -1.03 -2.60 35.09
CA ALA A 97 -1.64 -1.63 36.00
C ALA A 97 -1.05 -1.64 37.42
N LYS A 98 -0.34 -2.71 37.79
CA LYS A 98 0.38 -2.88 39.07
C LYS A 98 1.74 -2.17 39.10
N SER A 99 2.29 -1.75 37.97
CA SER A 99 3.57 -1.02 37.89
C SER A 99 3.41 0.51 37.82
N LEU A 100 2.18 1.01 37.74
CA LEU A 100 1.89 2.44 37.76
C LEU A 100 2.13 3.05 39.14
N LYS A 101 2.79 4.22 39.18
CA LYS A 101 2.92 5.07 40.38
C LYS A 101 1.56 5.63 40.80
N VAL A 102 0.77 6.07 39.82
CA VAL A 102 -0.58 6.62 39.99
C VAL A 102 -1.58 5.74 39.25
N ARG A 103 -2.50 5.13 40.00
CA ARG A 103 -3.59 4.31 39.44
C ARG A 103 -4.92 5.02 39.63
N LEU A 104 -5.47 5.54 38.54
CA LEU A 104 -6.79 6.16 38.49
C LEU A 104 -7.92 5.13 38.64
N ALA A 105 -9.10 5.58 39.09
CA ALA A 105 -10.23 4.70 39.44
C ALA A 105 -10.87 3.97 38.26
N ASP A 106 -10.63 4.43 37.03
CA ASP A 106 -11.06 3.84 35.76
C ASP A 106 -10.13 2.71 35.26
N VAL A 107 -8.92 2.60 35.83
CA VAL A 107 -7.96 1.52 35.59
C VAL A 107 -8.41 0.23 36.28
N THR A 108 -9.44 -0.40 35.71
CA THR A 108 -10.06 -1.64 36.21
C THR A 108 -9.40 -2.93 35.69
N ARG A 109 -8.61 -2.84 34.61
CA ARG A 109 -7.93 -3.99 33.97
C ARG A 109 -6.54 -4.26 34.56
N GLU A 110 -5.99 -5.42 34.22
CA GLU A 110 -4.61 -5.82 34.57
C GLU A 110 -3.55 -5.07 33.75
N THR A 111 -3.87 -4.69 32.51
CA THR A 111 -3.02 -3.84 31.66
C THR A 111 -3.72 -2.53 31.31
N VAL A 112 -2.91 -1.48 31.18
CA VAL A 112 -3.27 -0.20 30.58
C VAL A 112 -2.62 -0.12 29.21
N GLN A 113 -3.39 0.31 28.22
CA GLN A 113 -2.95 0.49 26.85
C GLN A 113 -3.21 1.95 26.44
N LYS A 114 -2.15 2.62 25.98
CA LYS A 114 -2.20 3.99 25.46
C LYS A 114 -1.29 4.12 24.25
N SER A 115 -1.51 5.16 23.45
CA SER A 115 -0.61 5.60 22.40
C SER A 115 -0.29 7.07 22.54
N VAL A 116 0.91 7.46 22.10
CA VAL A 116 1.25 8.86 21.81
C VAL A 116 1.28 8.98 20.29
N CYS A 117 0.60 10.00 19.77
CA CYS A 117 0.41 10.24 18.35
C CYS A 117 0.83 11.66 17.97
N VAL A 118 1.46 11.78 16.81
CA VAL A 118 1.79 13.04 16.14
C VAL A 118 0.83 13.22 14.98
N LEU A 119 0.15 14.36 14.92
CA LEU A 119 -0.58 14.83 13.75
C LEU A 119 0.26 15.89 13.02
N SER A 120 0.56 15.65 11.75
CA SER A 120 1.52 16.42 10.94
C SER A 120 0.91 16.94 9.64
N GLN A 121 1.32 18.12 9.20
CA GLN A 121 1.06 18.65 7.85
C GLN A 121 1.95 18.01 6.78
N VAL A 122 3.05 17.37 7.19
CA VAL A 122 4.06 16.78 6.30
C VAL A 122 4.21 15.26 6.50
N PRO A 123 4.35 14.47 5.42
CA PRO A 123 4.33 13.00 5.43
C PRO A 123 5.68 12.36 5.87
N LEU A 124 6.31 12.86 6.94
CA LEU A 124 7.63 12.41 7.43
C LEU A 124 7.54 11.15 8.32
N TYR A 125 6.87 10.09 7.85
CA TYR A 125 6.44 8.95 8.69
C TYR A 125 7.56 8.30 9.50
N GLY A 126 8.66 7.88 8.86
CA GLY A 126 9.76 7.17 9.53
C GLY A 126 10.55 8.05 10.51
N LEU A 127 10.75 9.33 10.16
CA LEU A 127 11.45 10.28 11.03
C LEU A 127 10.63 10.62 12.27
N LEU A 128 9.31 10.81 12.11
CA LEU A 128 8.38 10.97 13.21
C LEU A 128 8.31 9.70 14.06
N GLN A 129 8.23 8.51 13.45
CA GLN A 129 8.25 7.23 14.16
C GLN A 129 9.49 7.08 15.04
N ALA A 130 10.69 7.31 14.49
CA ALA A 130 11.95 7.14 15.23
C ALA A 130 11.99 8.01 16.50
N LYS A 131 11.62 9.30 16.39
CA LYS A 131 11.52 10.20 17.56
C LYS A 131 10.39 9.78 18.51
N LEU A 132 9.23 9.44 17.98
CA LEU A 132 8.03 9.13 18.76
C LEU A 132 8.17 7.82 19.54
N GLN A 133 8.83 6.79 19.01
CA GLN A 133 9.08 5.53 19.71
C GLN A 133 9.89 5.75 21.00
N LEU A 134 10.98 6.53 20.94
CA LEU A 134 11.82 6.87 22.10
C LEU A 134 11.03 7.62 23.17
N ILE A 135 10.26 8.63 22.77
CA ILE A 135 9.53 9.49 23.71
C ILE A 135 8.29 8.76 24.28
N THR A 136 7.63 7.90 23.50
CA THR A 136 6.57 7.02 24.00
C THR A 136 7.12 6.02 25.02
N HIS A 137 8.34 5.50 24.82
CA HIS A 137 9.00 4.65 25.82
C HIS A 137 9.25 5.41 27.13
N ALA A 138 9.85 6.62 27.06
CA ALA A 138 10.08 7.46 28.24
C ALA A 138 8.77 7.83 28.98
N TYR A 139 7.72 8.22 28.26
CA TYR A 139 6.40 8.53 28.83
C TYR A 139 5.76 7.33 29.57
N PHE A 140 6.03 6.11 29.12
CA PHE A 140 5.59 4.90 29.82
C PHE A 140 6.48 4.53 31.02
N GLU A 141 7.79 4.76 30.93
CA GLU A 141 8.72 4.51 32.04
C GLU A 141 8.52 5.47 33.22
N GLU A 142 7.95 6.66 32.99
CA GLU A 142 7.49 7.55 34.06
C GLU A 142 6.43 6.91 34.96
N LYS A 143 5.65 5.94 34.47
CA LYS A 143 4.64 5.19 35.25
C LYS A 143 3.56 6.08 35.91
N ASP A 144 3.48 7.35 35.52
CA ASP A 144 2.49 8.34 35.94
C ASP A 144 2.06 9.15 34.70
N PHE A 145 0.90 8.79 34.16
CA PHE A 145 0.37 9.39 32.93
C PHE A 145 -0.20 10.81 33.14
N SER A 146 -0.19 11.35 34.37
CA SER A 146 -0.50 12.77 34.59
C SER A 146 0.66 13.69 34.19
N GLN A 147 1.87 13.16 34.03
CA GLN A 147 3.07 13.91 33.67
C GLN A 147 3.15 14.17 32.16
N ILE A 148 2.50 15.26 31.74
CA ILE A 148 2.37 15.70 30.34
C ILE A 148 3.50 16.61 29.83
N SER A 149 4.50 16.97 30.65
CA SER A 149 5.58 17.90 30.25
C SER A 149 6.37 17.39 29.06
N ILE A 150 6.76 16.11 29.09
CA ILE A 150 7.48 15.43 28.00
C ILE A 150 6.75 15.49 26.65
N LEU A 151 5.40 15.58 26.66
CA LEU A 151 4.58 15.69 25.45
C LEU A 151 4.56 17.12 24.88
N LYS A 152 4.75 18.13 25.72
CA LYS A 152 4.90 19.53 25.29
C LYS A 152 6.31 19.77 24.74
N GLU A 153 7.32 19.27 25.46
CA GLU A 153 8.72 19.25 25.01
C GLU A 153 8.87 18.52 23.67
N LEU A 154 8.13 17.41 23.47
CA LEU A 154 8.07 16.71 22.18
C LEU A 154 7.54 17.60 21.04
N TYR A 155 6.44 18.32 21.27
CA TYR A 155 5.85 19.22 20.28
C TYR A 155 6.83 20.33 19.88
N GLU A 156 7.43 20.97 20.87
CA GLU A 156 8.39 22.07 20.69
C GLU A 156 9.68 21.57 20.02
N HIS A 157 10.19 20.41 20.42
CA HIS A 157 11.34 19.77 19.77
C HIS A 157 11.06 19.37 18.32
N MET A 158 9.90 18.79 18.01
CA MET A 158 9.54 18.44 16.63
C MET A 158 9.40 19.70 15.77
N ASN A 159 8.70 20.74 16.25
CA ASN A 159 8.49 21.98 15.49
C ASN A 159 9.68 22.93 15.42
N SER A 160 10.73 22.70 16.21
CA SER A 160 12.04 23.35 16.04
C SER A 160 12.95 22.53 15.11
N SER A 161 13.05 21.21 15.32
CA SER A 161 13.97 20.35 14.55
C SER A 161 13.52 20.00 13.13
N LEU A 162 12.22 20.06 12.83
CA LEU A 162 11.66 19.80 11.49
C LEU A 162 11.38 21.10 10.71
N ARG A 163 11.69 22.27 11.29
CA ARG A 163 11.48 23.56 10.63
C ARG A 163 12.52 23.75 9.53
N GLY A 164 12.05 23.85 8.28
CA GLY A 164 12.93 23.95 7.12
C GLY A 164 13.46 22.60 6.62
N THR A 165 13.01 21.47 7.16
CA THR A 165 13.15 20.18 6.49
C THR A 165 12.33 20.22 5.20
N ALA A 166 13.01 20.41 4.07
CA ALA A 166 12.39 20.23 2.76
C ALA A 166 11.89 18.78 2.62
N LEU A 167 10.80 18.58 1.89
CA LEU A 167 10.34 17.25 1.51
C LEU A 167 11.28 16.58 0.49
N GLU A 168 12.21 17.35 -0.06
CA GLU A 168 13.29 16.94 -0.94
C GLU A 168 14.40 16.21 -0.15
N GLY A 169 14.49 14.89 -0.30
CA GLY A 169 15.63 14.11 0.20
C GLY A 169 15.24 12.74 0.76
N SER A 170 16.23 11.89 1.03
CA SER A 170 16.04 10.50 1.48
C SER A 170 15.31 10.35 2.82
N GLN A 171 15.24 11.41 3.64
CA GLN A 171 14.57 11.40 4.94
C GLN A 171 13.06 11.11 4.86
N VAL A 172 12.38 11.53 3.78
CA VAL A 172 10.94 11.26 3.58
C VAL A 172 10.66 9.76 3.39
N PHE A 173 11.65 9.02 2.90
CA PHE A 173 11.60 7.58 2.64
C PHE A 173 12.12 6.72 3.80
N LEU A 174 12.49 7.31 4.94
CA LEU A 174 12.98 6.56 6.09
C LEU A 174 11.98 5.49 6.53
N GLY A 175 12.44 4.24 6.67
CA GLY A 175 11.59 3.09 7.01
C GLY A 175 10.80 2.49 5.83
N MET A 176 10.97 3.00 4.60
CA MET A 176 10.35 2.46 3.39
C MET A 176 11.41 1.82 2.50
N SER A 177 11.47 0.47 2.45
CA SER A 177 12.49 -0.26 1.68
C SER A 177 11.92 -1.01 0.47
N PRO A 178 11.92 -0.39 -0.73
CA PRO A 178 11.69 -1.06 -2.01
C PRO A 178 12.49 -2.35 -2.20
N ARG A 179 13.70 -2.45 -1.64
CA ARG A 179 14.58 -3.63 -1.70
C ARG A 179 13.94 -4.82 -1.00
N ASP A 180 13.50 -4.65 0.24
CA ASP A 180 12.80 -5.70 0.98
C ASP A 180 11.45 -6.07 0.32
N LEU A 181 10.74 -5.07 -0.22
CA LEU A 181 9.52 -5.28 -0.99
C LEU A 181 9.77 -6.15 -2.24
N ILE A 182 10.85 -5.91 -2.99
CA ILE A 182 11.27 -6.68 -4.16
C ILE A 182 11.73 -8.09 -3.77
N LEU A 183 12.48 -8.26 -2.67
CA LEU A 183 12.84 -9.58 -2.15
C LEU A 183 11.61 -10.45 -1.85
N HIS A 184 10.59 -9.84 -1.23
CA HIS A 184 9.40 -10.53 -0.76
C HIS A 184 8.37 -10.81 -1.87
N PHE A 185 7.98 -9.77 -2.62
CA PHE A 185 6.95 -9.87 -3.65
C PHE A 185 7.47 -10.23 -5.05
N ARG A 186 8.77 -10.03 -5.32
CA ARG A 186 9.40 -10.21 -6.65
C ARG A 186 8.62 -9.45 -7.74
N HIS A 187 8.36 -10.08 -8.88
CA HIS A 187 7.59 -9.51 -10.00
C HIS A 187 6.18 -9.02 -9.63
N LYS A 188 5.61 -9.43 -8.49
CA LYS A 188 4.29 -8.95 -8.06
C LYS A 188 4.30 -7.48 -7.66
N VAL A 189 5.46 -6.89 -7.33
CA VAL A 189 5.57 -5.44 -7.10
C VAL A 189 5.08 -4.66 -8.32
N LEU A 190 5.47 -5.08 -9.53
CA LEU A 190 4.99 -4.45 -10.77
C LEU A 190 3.50 -4.66 -11.01
N ILE A 191 2.93 -5.78 -10.55
CA ILE A 191 1.48 -6.03 -10.62
C ILE A 191 0.73 -5.10 -9.66
N LEU A 192 1.24 -4.90 -8.43
CA LEU A 192 0.69 -3.94 -7.47
C LEU A 192 0.79 -2.50 -8.00
N PHE A 193 1.91 -2.15 -8.61
CA PHE A 193 2.15 -0.85 -9.24
C PHE A 193 1.11 -0.55 -10.34
N LYS A 194 0.94 -1.48 -11.31
CA LYS A 194 -0.09 -1.36 -12.35
C LYS A 194 -1.52 -1.35 -11.79
N LEU A 195 -1.79 -2.11 -10.73
CA LEU A 195 -3.11 -2.16 -10.07
C LEU A 195 -3.51 -0.81 -9.44
N ILE A 196 -2.54 -0.08 -8.87
CA ILE A 196 -2.77 1.26 -8.30
C ILE A 196 -2.94 2.31 -9.41
N LEU A 197 -2.19 2.23 -10.52
CA LEU A 197 -2.42 3.08 -11.70
C LEU A 197 -3.84 2.96 -12.27
N LEU A 198 -4.45 1.77 -12.18
CA LEU A 198 -5.84 1.50 -12.59
C LEU A 198 -6.90 1.99 -11.57
N GLU A 199 -6.50 2.65 -10.48
CA GLU A 199 -7.37 3.28 -9.49
C GLU A 199 -8.43 2.32 -8.90
N LYS A 200 -8.02 1.08 -8.63
CA LYS A 200 -8.88 0.01 -8.11
C LYS A 200 -9.02 0.02 -6.59
N LYS A 201 -10.02 -0.69 -6.06
CA LYS A 201 -10.20 -0.92 -4.62
C LYS A 201 -9.23 -2.00 -4.15
N VAL A 202 -8.09 -1.59 -3.59
CA VAL A 202 -6.99 -2.46 -3.14
C VAL A 202 -6.92 -2.49 -1.61
N LEU A 203 -7.02 -3.68 -1.04
CA LEU A 203 -6.90 -3.90 0.41
C LEU A 203 -5.62 -4.67 0.75
N PHE A 204 -4.72 -4.06 1.52
CA PHE A 204 -3.56 -4.72 2.12
C PHE A 204 -3.93 -5.35 3.47
N TYR A 205 -3.39 -6.54 3.74
CA TYR A 205 -3.66 -7.30 4.96
C TYR A 205 -2.40 -7.98 5.52
N VAL A 206 -2.06 -7.65 6.76
CA VAL A 206 -1.13 -8.37 7.67
C VAL A 206 -1.28 -7.82 9.08
N SER A 207 -0.81 -8.57 10.08
CA SER A 207 -0.60 -8.12 11.46
C SER A 207 0.78 -8.64 11.90
N PRO A 208 1.63 -7.88 12.61
CA PRO A 208 1.43 -6.55 13.22
C PRO A 208 1.19 -5.39 12.24
N VAL A 209 0.71 -4.25 12.77
CA VAL A 209 0.26 -3.10 11.96
C VAL A 209 1.42 -2.31 11.34
N ASN A 210 2.59 -2.29 11.99
CA ASN A 210 3.78 -1.65 11.42
C ASN A 210 4.20 -2.26 10.08
N ARG A 211 4.22 -3.60 9.98
CA ARG A 211 4.50 -4.31 8.72
C ARG A 211 3.47 -4.03 7.63
N LEU A 212 2.22 -3.77 8.01
CA LEU A 212 1.14 -3.39 7.08
C LEU A 212 1.38 -1.98 6.51
N VAL A 213 1.55 -0.99 7.38
CA VAL A 213 1.72 0.41 6.93
C VAL A 213 3.06 0.60 6.21
N GLY A 214 4.13 -0.03 6.69
CA GLY A 214 5.44 -0.01 6.04
C GLY A 214 5.38 -0.58 4.62
N ALA A 215 4.75 -1.74 4.42
CA ALA A 215 4.61 -2.34 3.09
C ALA A 215 3.75 -1.48 2.14
N LEU A 216 2.63 -0.94 2.63
CA LEU A 216 1.75 -0.07 1.83
C LEU A 216 2.48 1.21 1.41
N MET A 217 3.08 1.94 2.36
CA MET A 217 3.80 3.19 2.05
C MET A 217 5.02 2.93 1.16
N THR A 218 5.71 1.78 1.32
CA THR A 218 6.82 1.39 0.44
C THR A 218 6.37 1.20 -1.01
N VAL A 219 5.22 0.56 -1.25
CA VAL A 219 4.63 0.45 -2.61
C VAL A 219 4.32 1.83 -3.19
N LEU A 220 3.79 2.76 -2.37
CA LEU A 220 3.52 4.13 -2.83
C LEU A 220 4.80 4.92 -3.12
N SER A 221 5.90 4.64 -2.42
CA SER A 221 7.20 5.28 -2.65
C SER A 221 7.89 4.88 -3.97
N LEU A 222 7.29 3.96 -4.75
CA LEU A 222 7.74 3.64 -6.11
C LEU A 222 7.21 4.63 -7.16
N PHE A 223 6.20 5.43 -6.81
CA PHE A 223 5.65 6.46 -7.68
C PHE A 223 6.40 7.79 -7.40
N PRO A 224 7.06 8.41 -8.39
CA PRO A 224 7.83 9.64 -8.15
C PRO A 224 6.96 10.78 -7.59
N GLY A 225 7.47 11.50 -6.58
CA GLY A 225 6.78 12.59 -5.90
C GLY A 225 5.57 12.19 -5.06
N MET A 226 5.23 10.90 -4.98
CA MET A 226 3.97 10.45 -4.42
C MET A 226 3.90 10.61 -2.90
N ILE A 227 4.97 10.28 -2.18
CA ILE A 227 5.01 10.42 -0.71
C ILE A 227 5.09 11.90 -0.36
N GLU A 228 5.87 12.64 -1.13
CA GLU A 228 6.26 14.03 -0.94
C GLU A 228 5.06 14.98 -1.17
N HIS A 229 4.42 14.89 -2.34
CA HIS A 229 3.36 15.82 -2.77
C HIS A 229 2.05 15.11 -3.16
N GLY A 230 2.10 13.83 -3.56
CA GLY A 230 0.96 13.11 -4.14
C GLY A 230 -0.15 12.71 -3.15
N LEU A 231 0.14 12.74 -1.85
CA LEU A 231 -0.82 12.40 -0.79
C LEU A 231 -1.59 13.61 -0.23
N ALA A 232 -1.47 14.79 -0.82
CA ALA A 232 -2.13 16.01 -0.32
C ALA A 232 -3.67 15.92 -0.23
N ASP A 233 -4.31 15.19 -1.15
CA ASP A 233 -5.76 15.01 -1.26
C ASP A 233 -6.21 13.61 -0.75
N SER A 234 -5.32 12.80 -0.17
CA SER A 234 -5.52 11.34 -0.07
C SER A 234 -6.59 10.89 0.93
N SER A 235 -7.00 11.77 1.84
CA SER A 235 -8.09 11.56 2.79
C SER A 235 -9.37 12.32 2.42
N HIS A 236 -9.42 12.99 1.26
CA HIS A 236 -10.55 13.84 0.87
C HIS A 236 -11.75 13.01 0.41
N TYR A 237 -12.66 12.72 1.35
CA TYR A 237 -14.03 12.28 1.10
C TYR A 237 -15.01 13.21 1.85
N ARG A 238 -16.20 13.41 1.28
CA ARG A 238 -17.31 14.08 1.97
C ARG A 238 -18.33 13.00 2.36
N PRO A 239 -18.51 12.69 3.66
CA PRO A 239 -19.61 11.86 4.10
C PRO A 239 -20.93 12.49 3.62
N LYS A 240 -21.92 11.67 3.26
CA LYS A 240 -23.29 12.18 3.15
C LYS A 240 -23.77 12.51 4.57
N SER A 241 -23.96 13.78 4.88
CA SER A 241 -24.63 14.20 6.11
C SER A 241 -26.01 13.56 6.15
N SER A 242 -26.32 12.85 7.25
CA SER A 242 -27.61 12.16 7.42
C SER A 242 -28.69 13.10 7.97
N VAL A 243 -28.80 14.30 7.37
CA VAL A 243 -29.86 15.29 7.60
C VAL A 243 -30.17 15.95 6.25
N SER A 244 -31.46 16.16 5.95
CA SER A 244 -31.85 16.86 4.72
C SER A 244 -31.40 18.32 4.78
N GLU A 245 -30.37 18.67 4.00
CA GLU A 245 -30.08 20.08 3.70
C GLU A 245 -31.15 20.58 2.73
N GLU A 246 -32.10 21.34 3.27
CA GLU A 246 -33.04 22.12 2.50
C GLU A 246 -32.25 23.18 1.70
N ILE A 247 -32.50 23.26 0.39
CA ILE A 247 -31.72 24.09 -0.54
C ILE A 247 -31.84 25.57 -0.14
N THR A 248 -30.83 26.10 0.55
CA THR A 248 -30.71 27.51 0.87
C THR A 248 -29.90 28.20 -0.24
N LEU A 249 -30.62 28.79 -1.19
CA LEU A 249 -30.07 29.66 -2.24
C LEU A 249 -29.45 30.93 -1.62
N GLY A 250 -28.15 30.86 -1.31
CA GLY A 250 -27.37 31.89 -0.63
C GLY A 250 -26.35 32.60 -1.53
N HIS A 251 -26.86 33.34 -2.51
CA HIS A 251 -26.25 34.52 -3.18
C HIS A 251 -24.72 34.74 -3.09
N CYS A 252 -24.02 34.54 -4.22
CA CYS A 252 -22.77 35.25 -4.51
C CYS A 252 -22.83 35.81 -5.94
N VAL A 253 -22.84 37.15 -6.07
CA VAL A 253 -22.95 37.86 -7.35
C VAL A 253 -21.93 38.99 -7.41
N SER A 254 -21.06 38.92 -8.41
CA SER A 254 -20.36 40.01 -9.13
C SER A 254 -19.27 39.32 -9.96
N GLY A 255 -19.14 39.42 -11.29
CA GLY A 255 -19.70 40.30 -12.33
C GLY A 255 -18.55 40.61 -13.31
N ALA A 256 -18.68 40.70 -14.64
CA ALA A 256 -19.81 40.64 -15.56
C ALA A 256 -19.32 39.94 -16.86
N GLU A 257 -20.08 39.01 -17.47
CA GLU A 257 -20.98 39.24 -18.63
C GLU A 257 -20.29 39.62 -19.96
N ASP A 258 -20.33 38.69 -20.91
CA ASP A 258 -20.73 38.99 -22.30
C ASP A 258 -21.45 37.74 -22.86
N LEU A 259 -22.75 37.86 -23.12
CA LEU A 259 -23.63 36.75 -23.54
C LEU A 259 -24.21 37.02 -24.93
N VAL A 260 -24.17 36.01 -25.81
CA VAL A 260 -25.06 35.94 -26.97
C VAL A 260 -25.87 34.64 -26.88
N SER A 261 -27.13 34.77 -26.50
CA SER A 261 -28.09 33.68 -26.43
C SER A 261 -28.95 33.61 -27.68
N VAL A 262 -29.11 32.43 -28.26
CA VAL A 262 -30.24 32.11 -29.16
C VAL A 262 -30.91 30.84 -28.65
N SER A 263 -32.12 31.01 -28.14
CA SER A 263 -33.03 29.92 -27.77
C SER A 263 -33.85 29.48 -28.99
N VAL A 264 -34.29 28.22 -29.00
CA VAL A 264 -35.22 27.69 -30.00
C VAL A 264 -36.40 27.03 -29.28
N THR A 265 -37.61 27.45 -29.63
CA THR A 265 -38.84 26.69 -29.38
C THR A 265 -39.69 26.61 -30.64
N ASP A 266 -40.54 25.59 -30.66
CA ASP A 266 -41.74 25.42 -31.50
C ASP A 266 -41.57 25.09 -33.01
N ILE A 267 -42.09 23.94 -33.43
CA ILE A 267 -43.42 23.81 -34.06
C ILE A 267 -43.77 22.32 -34.30
N THR A 268 -45.07 22.01 -34.32
CA THR A 268 -45.67 20.66 -34.36
C THR A 268 -46.09 20.16 -35.74
N ASN A 269 -46.27 18.84 -35.83
CA ASN A 269 -47.17 18.07 -36.72
C ASN A 269 -47.00 18.11 -38.26
N ALA A 270 -46.81 16.91 -38.82
CA ALA A 270 -47.44 16.48 -40.07
C ALA A 270 -47.87 15.00 -39.94
N THR A 271 -49.06 14.66 -40.45
CA THR A 271 -49.67 13.33 -40.43
C THR A 271 -50.19 12.99 -41.83
N VAL A 272 -50.12 11.72 -42.24
CA VAL A 272 -50.98 10.96 -43.20
C VAL A 272 -50.20 9.66 -43.57
N GLU A 273 -50.58 8.47 -43.08
CA GLU A 273 -51.56 7.49 -43.65
C GLU A 273 -50.92 6.62 -44.78
N LEU A 274 -51.00 5.27 -44.85
CA LEU A 274 -52.12 4.30 -44.64
C LEU A 274 -51.69 2.83 -44.29
N MET A 275 -52.51 2.17 -43.44
CA MET A 275 -53.09 0.79 -43.45
C MET A 275 -52.31 -0.56 -43.49
N GLY A 276 -52.85 -1.53 -42.70
CA GLY A 276 -52.76 -3.02 -42.84
C GLY A 276 -52.30 -3.76 -41.55
N GLU A 277 -53.17 -4.12 -40.60
CA GLU A 277 -53.85 -5.45 -40.39
C GLU A 277 -52.89 -6.65 -40.16
N GLU A 278 -52.96 -7.55 -39.15
CA GLU A 278 -53.87 -7.91 -38.02
C GLU A 278 -53.02 -8.54 -36.86
N GLY A 279 -53.47 -8.95 -35.66
CA GLY A 279 -54.80 -8.90 -34.98
C GLY A 279 -54.92 -9.89 -33.78
N PHE A 280 -55.49 -9.43 -32.64
CA PHE A 280 -56.05 -10.16 -31.46
C PHE A 280 -55.22 -11.15 -30.60
N GLY A 281 -55.44 -11.28 -29.27
CA GLY A 281 -56.47 -10.64 -28.41
C GLY A 281 -56.22 -10.75 -26.89
N GLU A 282 -57.09 -10.12 -26.10
CA GLU A 282 -57.04 -9.95 -24.63
C GLU A 282 -57.89 -10.99 -23.87
N ASP A 283 -57.74 -11.11 -22.54
CA ASP A 283 -58.91 -11.04 -21.62
C ASP A 283 -58.57 -10.69 -20.15
N HIS A 284 -59.54 -10.14 -19.42
CA HIS A 284 -59.46 -9.63 -18.02
C HIS A 284 -59.77 -10.72 -16.94
N THR A 285 -59.53 -10.60 -15.61
CA THR A 285 -60.17 -9.69 -14.62
C THR A 285 -59.70 -9.93 -13.15
N THR A 286 -59.65 -8.85 -12.32
CA THR A 286 -59.88 -8.69 -10.83
C THR A 286 -59.63 -9.84 -9.80
N SER A 287 -59.14 -9.65 -8.55
CA SER A 287 -59.62 -8.70 -7.51
C SER A 287 -58.79 -8.65 -6.17
N ILE A 288 -58.73 -7.46 -5.55
CA ILE A 288 -58.98 -7.09 -4.11
C ILE A 288 -58.31 -7.84 -2.90
N VAL A 289 -57.37 -7.13 -2.22
CA VAL A 289 -57.21 -6.85 -0.76
C VAL A 289 -57.29 -7.98 0.31
N LYS A 290 -56.22 -8.19 1.13
CA LYS A 290 -56.07 -7.72 2.55
C LYS A 290 -54.75 -8.13 3.24
N ALA A 291 -54.35 -7.38 4.28
CA ALA A 291 -53.16 -7.63 5.13
C ALA A 291 -53.53 -8.15 6.54
N SER A 292 -52.58 -8.73 7.28
CA SER A 292 -52.60 -8.82 8.76
C SER A 292 -51.24 -9.15 9.40
N GLN A 293 -50.99 -8.55 10.57
CA GLN A 293 -49.87 -8.79 11.50
C GLN A 293 -50.28 -9.72 12.65
N ARG A 294 -49.31 -10.23 13.44
CA ARG A 294 -49.25 -10.40 14.94
C ARG A 294 -48.14 -11.41 15.32
N THR A 295 -47.04 -11.06 16.01
CA THR A 295 -46.83 -10.81 17.47
C THR A 295 -46.87 -12.03 18.41
N SER A 296 -45.67 -12.45 18.89
CA SER A 296 -45.23 -12.79 20.29
C SER A 296 -46.26 -13.22 21.37
N PRO A 297 -45.95 -14.15 22.32
CA PRO A 297 -45.01 -13.85 23.43
C PRO A 297 -44.24 -15.03 24.11
N SER A 298 -43.40 -14.69 25.11
CA SER A 298 -42.65 -15.57 26.05
C SER A 298 -43.50 -16.04 27.26
N PRO A 299 -42.99 -16.96 28.12
CA PRO A 299 -42.79 -16.59 29.56
C PRO A 299 -41.58 -17.28 30.27
N GLU A 300 -41.52 -17.18 31.61
CA GLU A 300 -40.31 -17.26 32.47
C GLU A 300 -40.22 -18.44 33.49
N THR A 301 -38.98 -18.73 33.94
CA THR A 301 -38.46 -19.12 35.30
C THR A 301 -39.11 -20.22 36.17
N SER A 302 -38.32 -21.25 36.60
CA SER A 302 -38.04 -21.62 38.03
C SER A 302 -37.28 -22.97 38.24
N THR A 303 -36.54 -23.08 39.36
CA THR A 303 -35.75 -24.26 39.85
C THR A 303 -36.49 -25.13 40.89
N PRO A 304 -36.10 -26.41 41.11
CA PRO A 304 -35.40 -26.78 42.37
C PRO A 304 -34.33 -27.92 42.21
N ALA A 305 -33.85 -28.51 43.31
CA ALA A 305 -32.58 -29.28 43.40
C ALA A 305 -32.64 -30.66 44.13
N ARG A 306 -31.58 -31.50 43.92
CA ARG A 306 -31.15 -32.73 44.66
C ARG A 306 -32.11 -33.96 44.60
N GLU A 307 -31.71 -35.23 44.80
CA GLU A 307 -30.50 -35.86 45.39
C GLU A 307 -30.28 -37.34 44.94
N ASN A 308 -29.04 -37.89 45.07
CA ASN A 308 -28.67 -39.33 45.28
C ASN A 308 -28.95 -40.41 44.18
N THR A 309 -28.20 -41.53 44.03
CA THR A 309 -27.15 -42.18 44.88
C THR A 309 -26.22 -43.16 44.11
N GLN A 310 -24.96 -43.37 44.59
CA GLN A 310 -24.11 -44.60 44.56
C GLN A 310 -23.65 -45.21 43.19
N LEU A 311 -22.50 -45.92 43.06
CA LEU A 311 -21.66 -46.68 44.00
C LEU A 311 -20.13 -46.32 44.02
N LYS A 312 -19.46 -46.85 45.06
CA LYS A 312 -18.00 -46.94 45.39
C LYS A 312 -17.73 -48.45 45.72
N PRO A 313 -16.61 -48.97 46.33
CA PRO A 313 -15.22 -48.52 46.63
C PRO A 313 -14.18 -49.62 46.18
N PRO A 314 -12.98 -49.90 46.80
CA PRO A 314 -12.23 -49.29 47.91
C PRO A 314 -10.71 -49.01 47.62
N SER A 315 -9.87 -49.04 48.67
CA SER A 315 -8.69 -48.17 48.90
C SER A 315 -7.57 -48.83 49.75
N ARG A 316 -6.43 -48.12 49.95
CA ARG A 316 -5.30 -48.37 50.91
C ARG A 316 -4.17 -49.32 50.40
N THR A 317 -2.88 -49.26 50.80
CA THR A 317 -2.08 -48.41 51.73
C THR A 317 -0.56 -48.57 51.45
N SER A 318 0.28 -47.61 51.87
CA SER A 318 1.77 -47.72 52.05
C SER A 318 2.11 -48.37 53.42
N PRO A 319 3.38 -48.45 53.95
CA PRO A 319 4.71 -48.08 53.42
C PRO A 319 5.83 -49.15 53.65
N GLU A 320 7.11 -48.87 53.32
CA GLU A 320 8.28 -49.39 54.07
C GLU A 320 9.59 -48.60 53.81
N THR A 321 10.64 -48.86 54.61
CA THR A 321 11.85 -48.02 54.79
C THR A 321 13.12 -48.83 55.07
N SER A 322 14.28 -48.49 54.47
CA SER A 322 15.62 -48.42 55.13
C SER A 322 16.81 -48.13 54.18
N THR A 323 17.86 -47.54 54.76
CA THR A 323 19.12 -46.95 54.22
C THR A 323 20.34 -47.90 54.32
N PRO A 324 21.63 -47.55 54.01
CA PRO A 324 22.31 -46.27 53.66
C PRO A 324 23.18 -46.37 52.35
N ALA A 325 24.25 -45.61 52.01
CA ALA A 325 25.11 -44.64 52.71
C ALA A 325 25.95 -43.70 51.77
N ARG A 326 26.51 -42.64 52.37
CA ARG A 326 27.80 -41.90 52.09
C ARG A 326 28.18 -41.48 50.65
N GLU A 327 28.13 -40.18 50.29
CA GLU A 327 29.10 -39.06 50.52
C GLU A 327 29.77 -38.70 49.16
N ASN A 328 30.06 -37.45 48.73
CA ASN A 328 30.06 -36.13 49.40
C ASN A 328 29.91 -34.96 48.36
N THR A 329 30.00 -33.69 48.82
CA THR A 329 29.95 -32.37 48.09
C THR A 329 28.53 -31.87 47.73
N GLN A 330 27.87 -31.01 48.53
CA GLN A 330 28.08 -29.56 48.81
C GLN A 330 27.96 -28.66 47.57
N LEU A 331 27.33 -27.47 47.59
CA LEU A 331 26.22 -26.81 48.33
C LEU A 331 26.11 -25.37 47.70
N LYS A 332 25.16 -24.54 48.15
CA LYS A 332 24.63 -23.36 47.41
C LYS A 332 25.07 -21.99 48.03
N PRO A 333 24.30 -20.86 47.88
CA PRO A 333 24.64 -19.51 47.32
C PRO A 333 25.27 -18.53 48.37
N PRO A 334 25.36 -17.15 48.25
CA PRO A 334 24.66 -16.19 47.35
C PRO A 334 25.35 -14.82 46.97
N SER A 335 24.55 -13.94 46.31
CA SER A 335 24.46 -12.46 46.47
C SER A 335 25.34 -11.46 45.69
N ARG A 336 24.87 -10.21 45.64
CA ARG A 336 25.28 -9.05 44.78
C ARG A 336 26.52 -8.29 45.30
N THR A 337 27.17 -7.50 44.42
CA THR A 337 27.50 -6.07 44.64
C THR A 337 28.04 -5.40 43.36
N SER A 338 27.87 -4.07 43.23
CA SER A 338 28.54 -3.19 42.23
C SER A 338 29.75 -2.48 42.90
N PRO A 339 30.66 -1.79 42.17
CA PRO A 339 30.50 -0.32 42.03
C PRO A 339 31.09 0.39 40.77
N ASP A 340 30.53 1.57 40.51
CA ASP A 340 31.07 2.86 40.01
C ASP A 340 32.03 3.10 38.80
N SER A 341 31.53 4.02 37.95
CA SER A 341 32.15 5.23 37.35
C SER A 341 33.35 5.17 36.38
N SER A 342 33.11 5.65 35.15
CA SER A 342 33.90 6.71 34.51
C SER A 342 33.05 7.50 33.49
N GLU A 343 33.13 8.83 33.54
CA GLU A 343 32.55 9.76 32.55
C GLU A 343 33.47 9.87 31.30
N SER A 344 33.13 10.78 30.37
CA SER A 344 33.76 11.09 29.04
C SER A 344 33.24 10.27 27.83
N ASP A 345 33.05 10.85 26.64
CA ASP A 345 32.79 12.25 26.24
C ASP A 345 32.08 12.22 24.86
N TRP A 346 31.02 13.01 24.66
CA TRP A 346 30.43 13.19 23.33
C TRP A 346 31.02 14.46 22.68
N GLU A 347 32.21 14.34 22.10
CA GLU A 347 32.83 15.46 21.40
C GLU A 347 32.08 15.81 20.11
N THR A 348 31.88 17.12 19.97
CA THR A 348 31.23 17.79 18.85
C THR A 348 32.02 17.59 17.55
N LEU A 349 31.39 17.11 16.49
CA LEU A 349 31.98 17.15 15.15
C LEU A 349 31.83 18.56 14.57
N ASP A 350 32.90 19.34 14.67
CA ASP A 350 33.00 20.71 14.15
C ASP A 350 33.21 20.66 12.60
N PRO A 351 32.40 21.36 11.79
CA PRO A 351 32.44 21.24 10.33
C PRO A 351 33.48 22.19 9.70
N SER A 352 34.78 21.96 9.95
CA SER A 352 35.84 22.76 9.33
C SER A 352 37.19 22.05 9.15
N VAL A 353 37.32 21.24 8.10
CA VAL A 353 38.58 21.10 7.36
C VAL A 353 38.27 21.17 5.87
N LEU A 354 38.72 22.25 5.23
CA LEU A 354 38.66 22.43 3.77
C LEU A 354 39.85 21.77 3.09
N GLU A 355 39.63 21.38 1.83
CA GLU A 355 40.56 21.31 0.68
C GLU A 355 42.07 21.14 0.91
N GLU A 356 42.67 20.15 0.23
CA GLU A 356 43.78 20.42 -0.72
C GLU A 356 44.11 19.24 -1.65
N GLY A 357 44.43 19.54 -2.92
CA GLY A 357 45.08 18.64 -3.89
C GLY A 357 44.16 17.71 -4.72
N THR A 358 44.28 17.59 -6.04
CA THR A 358 45.15 18.30 -7.00
C THR A 358 44.51 18.23 -8.40
N SER A 359 44.82 19.21 -9.25
CA SER A 359 44.30 19.30 -10.62
C SER A 359 44.83 18.21 -11.56
N ASP A 360 43.96 17.63 -12.38
CA ASP A 360 44.28 17.30 -13.77
C ASP A 360 43.10 17.64 -14.67
N SER A 361 43.39 18.21 -15.84
CA SER A 361 42.41 18.84 -16.72
C SER A 361 42.11 17.99 -17.95
N GLU A 362 40.89 17.49 -18.07
CA GLU A 362 40.33 17.03 -19.35
C GLU A 362 39.05 17.80 -19.72
N THR A 363 38.95 18.14 -21.00
CA THR A 363 37.96 19.04 -21.57
C THR A 363 36.56 18.45 -21.58
N GLY A 364 35.57 19.22 -21.11
CA GLY A 364 34.20 18.75 -20.92
C GLY A 364 33.47 18.34 -22.21
N GLY A 365 32.76 17.22 -22.12
CA GLY A 365 31.61 16.89 -22.96
C GLY A 365 30.34 16.95 -22.11
N SER A 366 29.27 17.53 -22.65
CA SER A 366 27.96 17.59 -21.98
C SER A 366 27.39 16.19 -21.75
N GLY A 367 27.29 15.77 -20.49
CA GLY A 367 26.70 14.49 -20.10
C GLY A 367 25.19 14.46 -20.30
N GLY A 368 24.75 14.19 -21.52
CA GLY A 368 23.36 13.82 -21.79
C GLY A 368 23.06 12.44 -21.21
N LEU A 369 21.97 12.32 -20.46
CA LEU A 369 21.47 11.04 -19.98
C LEU A 369 20.98 10.23 -21.20
N GLU A 370 21.60 9.08 -21.52
CA GLU A 370 21.11 8.23 -22.61
C GLU A 370 19.79 7.54 -22.20
N THR A 371 18.68 8.24 -22.44
CA THR A 371 17.33 7.81 -22.06
C THR A 371 16.94 6.53 -22.81
N GLY A 372 16.40 5.56 -22.07
CA GLY A 372 15.94 4.26 -22.60
C GLY A 372 16.80 3.06 -22.21
N ILE A 373 17.98 3.28 -21.61
CA ILE A 373 18.81 2.24 -20.98
C ILE A 373 18.48 2.19 -19.47
N PRO A 374 18.49 1.01 -18.81
CA PRO A 374 18.34 0.94 -17.35
C PRO A 374 19.42 1.77 -16.64
N ILE A 375 19.03 2.51 -15.61
CA ILE A 375 19.96 3.38 -14.85
C ILE A 375 21.00 2.51 -14.13
N THR A 376 22.26 2.58 -14.52
CA THR A 376 23.37 1.84 -13.87
C THR A 376 24.24 2.74 -12.99
N VAL A 377 24.44 3.99 -13.41
CA VAL A 377 25.21 4.99 -12.67
C VAL A 377 24.29 5.77 -11.74
N GLN A 378 24.74 6.10 -10.53
CA GLN A 378 24.02 7.04 -9.68
C GLN A 378 24.03 8.41 -10.37
N PRO A 379 22.88 9.09 -10.51
CA PRO A 379 22.87 10.47 -11.01
C PRO A 379 23.84 11.28 -10.16
N GLN A 380 24.91 11.80 -10.79
CA GLN A 380 25.81 12.73 -10.11
C GLN A 380 24.94 13.88 -9.67
N GLY A 381 24.77 14.03 -8.35
CA GLY A 381 23.87 15.02 -7.78
C GLY A 381 24.22 16.37 -8.38
N LEU A 382 23.25 17.00 -9.04
CA LEU A 382 23.35 18.39 -9.44
C LEU A 382 23.66 19.15 -8.15
N SER A 383 24.93 19.52 -8.00
CA SER A 383 25.41 20.25 -6.84
C SER A 383 24.55 21.49 -6.75
N ALA A 384 23.98 21.76 -5.58
CA ALA A 384 22.92 22.77 -5.40
C ALA A 384 23.41 24.19 -5.68
N GLY A 385 23.60 24.52 -6.96
CA GLY A 385 23.87 25.84 -7.47
C GLY A 385 22.59 26.66 -7.53
N PRO A 386 22.67 28.00 -7.55
CA PRO A 386 21.52 28.88 -7.30
C PRO A 386 20.41 28.91 -8.38
N GLY A 387 20.41 27.97 -9.32
CA GLY A 387 19.39 27.81 -10.38
C GLY A 387 19.16 26.36 -10.82
N GLY A 388 19.66 25.37 -10.06
CA GLY A 388 19.51 23.93 -10.35
C GLY A 388 18.35 23.27 -9.61
N GLN A 389 17.33 24.03 -9.22
CA GLN A 389 16.14 23.49 -8.56
C GLN A 389 15.35 22.62 -9.55
N GLY A 390 14.96 21.41 -9.12
CA GLY A 390 13.89 20.66 -9.77
C GLY A 390 12.56 21.37 -9.54
N ALA A 391 12.34 22.47 -10.27
CA ALA A 391 11.29 23.44 -9.95
C ALA A 391 9.89 22.82 -9.99
N VAL A 392 9.37 22.50 -8.80
CA VAL A 392 8.01 22.01 -8.61
C VAL A 392 7.03 23.18 -8.73
N SER A 393 5.90 22.95 -9.40
CA SER A 393 4.90 23.98 -9.70
C SER A 393 3.49 23.47 -9.43
N GLN A 394 2.54 24.35 -9.10
CA GLN A 394 1.18 23.89 -8.80
C GLN A 394 0.43 23.49 -10.08
N GLY A 395 0.12 22.20 -10.20
CA GLY A 395 -0.59 21.61 -11.34
C GLY A 395 -2.02 22.13 -11.46
N LEU A 396 -2.33 22.75 -12.59
CA LEU A 396 -3.59 23.49 -12.83
C LEU A 396 -4.87 22.65 -12.65
N VAL A 397 -4.81 21.34 -12.95
CA VAL A 397 -5.97 20.42 -12.95
C VAL A 397 -5.95 19.42 -11.79
N SER A 398 -4.76 19.14 -11.25
CA SER A 398 -4.58 18.26 -10.09
C SER A 398 -4.74 19.01 -8.77
N GLY A 399 -4.24 20.26 -8.70
CA GLY A 399 -4.02 21.02 -7.47
C GLY A 399 -2.77 20.60 -6.69
N LEU A 400 -2.01 19.62 -7.19
CA LEU A 400 -0.80 19.09 -6.56
C LEU A 400 0.42 19.92 -6.93
N GLU A 401 1.51 19.75 -6.18
CA GLU A 401 2.83 20.26 -6.53
C GLU A 401 3.48 19.24 -7.49
N GLU A 402 3.60 19.60 -8.77
CA GLU A 402 4.05 18.77 -9.90
C GLU A 402 5.41 19.22 -10.44
N ASP A 403 6.27 18.26 -10.80
CA ASP A 403 7.54 18.47 -11.49
C ASP A 403 7.36 18.76 -13.00
N GLN A 404 8.48 18.91 -13.72
CA GLN A 404 8.50 19.24 -15.16
C GLN A 404 7.99 18.11 -16.08
N TYR A 405 7.83 16.90 -15.54
CA TYR A 405 7.24 15.72 -16.21
C TYR A 405 5.75 15.53 -15.86
N GLY A 406 5.20 16.35 -14.95
CA GLY A 406 3.83 16.26 -14.46
C GLY A 406 3.64 15.22 -13.35
N LEU A 407 4.70 14.91 -12.58
CA LEU A 407 4.67 13.98 -11.45
C LEU A 407 4.66 14.74 -10.12
N PRO A 408 3.94 14.25 -9.08
CA PRO A 408 3.25 12.96 -8.99
C PRO A 408 1.97 12.90 -9.82
N LEU A 409 1.71 11.73 -10.42
CA LEU A 409 0.41 11.46 -11.02
C LEU A 409 -0.69 11.64 -9.98
N ALA A 410 -1.79 12.30 -10.36
CA ALA A 410 -2.90 12.66 -9.48
C ALA A 410 -3.81 11.46 -9.08
N ILE A 411 -3.21 10.40 -8.55
CA ILE A 411 -3.86 9.13 -8.17
C ILE A 411 -4.82 9.35 -7.00
N PHE A 412 -4.32 9.81 -5.85
CA PHE A 412 -5.08 9.96 -4.60
C PHE A 412 -5.85 11.28 -4.53
N THR A 413 -6.69 11.51 -5.55
CA THR A 413 -7.45 12.74 -5.71
C THR A 413 -8.91 12.45 -6.06
N LYS A 414 -9.80 13.40 -5.69
CA LYS A 414 -11.25 13.37 -5.96
C LYS A 414 -11.88 12.00 -5.66
N GLY A 415 -11.81 11.59 -4.39
CA GLY A 415 -12.48 10.39 -3.87
C GLY A 415 -11.77 9.06 -4.10
N TYR A 416 -10.52 9.06 -4.56
CA TYR A 416 -9.65 7.87 -4.49
C TYR A 416 -8.72 7.99 -3.28
N LEU A 417 -8.94 7.14 -2.27
CA LEU A 417 -8.35 7.36 -0.94
C LEU A 417 -7.05 6.56 -0.73
N CYS A 418 -6.09 7.14 -0.02
CA CYS A 418 -5.05 6.37 0.66
C CYS A 418 -5.42 6.27 2.14
N LEU A 419 -5.46 5.04 2.67
CA LEU A 419 -5.75 4.77 4.07
C LEU A 419 -4.69 3.80 4.58
N PRO A 420 -3.49 4.28 4.98
CA PRO A 420 -2.37 3.40 5.35
C PRO A 420 -2.78 2.37 6.41
N TYR A 421 -3.62 2.80 7.34
CA TYR A 421 -4.45 1.96 8.18
C TYR A 421 -5.93 2.39 8.11
N MET A 422 -6.84 1.41 8.08
CA MET A 422 -8.29 1.55 8.24
C MET A 422 -8.72 0.76 9.48
N ALA A 423 -9.42 1.44 10.39
CA ALA A 423 -10.04 0.80 11.56
C ALA A 423 -11.42 0.21 11.21
N LEU A 424 -11.91 -0.79 11.96
CA LEU A 424 -13.23 -1.41 11.71
C LEU A 424 -14.39 -0.38 11.72
N GLN A 425 -14.27 0.71 12.46
CA GLN A 425 -15.26 1.79 12.55
C GLN A 425 -15.42 2.56 11.22
N GLN A 426 -14.40 2.52 10.35
CA GLN A 426 -14.41 3.10 9.00
C GLN A 426 -14.89 2.13 7.91
N HIS A 427 -15.37 0.94 8.28
CA HIS A 427 -15.83 -0.10 7.35
C HIS A 427 -16.80 0.41 6.26
N HIS A 428 -17.68 1.35 6.62
CA HIS A 428 -18.66 1.95 5.72
C HIS A 428 -18.05 2.56 4.44
N LEU A 429 -16.81 3.06 4.50
CA LEU A 429 -16.09 3.66 3.36
C LEU A 429 -15.88 2.69 2.20
N LEU A 430 -15.82 1.38 2.46
CA LEU A 430 -15.61 0.37 1.42
C LEU A 430 -16.80 0.27 0.46
N SER A 431 -18.00 0.51 1.00
CA SER A 431 -19.30 0.48 0.30
C SER A 431 -19.86 1.86 -0.08
N ASP A 432 -19.22 2.96 0.32
CA ASP A 432 -19.69 4.31 -0.02
C ASP A 432 -19.56 4.57 -1.53
N VAL A 433 -20.60 5.17 -2.11
CA VAL A 433 -20.67 5.55 -3.53
C VAL A 433 -19.89 6.83 -3.84
N THR A 434 -19.55 7.61 -2.82
CA THR A 434 -18.68 8.80 -2.95
C THR A 434 -17.20 8.41 -3.00
N VAL A 435 -16.85 7.23 -2.50
CA VAL A 435 -15.50 6.65 -2.54
C VAL A 435 -15.32 5.91 -3.86
N ARG A 436 -14.73 6.62 -4.83
CA ARG A 436 -14.37 6.15 -6.18
C ARG A 436 -13.50 4.89 -6.13
N GLY A 437 -12.62 4.80 -5.15
CA GLY A 437 -11.78 3.65 -4.86
C GLY A 437 -10.82 3.95 -3.71
N PHE A 438 -9.95 3.01 -3.37
CA PHE A 438 -8.98 3.19 -2.29
C PHE A 438 -7.76 2.27 -2.43
N VAL A 439 -6.65 2.68 -1.82
CA VAL A 439 -5.59 1.80 -1.33
C VAL A 439 -5.66 1.85 0.19
N ALA A 440 -6.07 0.75 0.82
CA ALA A 440 -6.31 0.70 2.27
C ALA A 440 -5.56 -0.47 2.92
N GLY A 441 -5.00 -0.27 4.12
CA GLY A 441 -4.45 -1.34 4.94
C GLY A 441 -5.37 -1.73 6.09
N ALA A 442 -5.54 -3.02 6.38
CA ALA A 442 -6.24 -3.46 7.60
C ALA A 442 -5.60 -4.70 8.26
N THR A 443 -5.55 -4.69 9.60
CA THR A 443 -5.13 -5.84 10.42
C THR A 443 -6.27 -6.83 10.70
N ASN A 444 -7.51 -6.34 10.67
CA ASN A 444 -8.68 -7.09 11.12
C ASN A 444 -9.17 -8.08 10.05
N ILE A 445 -9.30 -9.35 10.42
CA ILE A 445 -9.66 -10.45 9.51
C ILE A 445 -11.02 -10.29 8.82
N LEU A 446 -11.93 -9.50 9.39
CA LEU A 446 -13.25 -9.21 8.82
C LEU A 446 -13.13 -8.59 7.41
N PHE A 447 -12.17 -7.69 7.20
CA PHE A 447 -11.89 -7.11 5.88
C PHE A 447 -11.44 -8.17 4.86
N ARG A 448 -10.60 -9.13 5.27
CA ARG A 448 -10.14 -10.27 4.43
C ARG A 448 -11.26 -11.29 4.14
N GLN A 449 -12.32 -11.31 4.93
CA GLN A 449 -13.51 -12.15 4.71
C GLN A 449 -14.47 -11.52 3.70
N GLN A 450 -14.66 -10.20 3.74
CA GLN A 450 -15.61 -9.47 2.89
C GLN A 450 -15.03 -9.09 1.52
N ARG A 451 -14.47 -10.07 0.81
CA ARG A 451 -13.69 -9.88 -0.42
C ARG A 451 -14.44 -9.23 -1.59
N HIS A 452 -15.77 -9.17 -1.54
CA HIS A 452 -16.59 -8.54 -2.56
C HIS A 452 -16.58 -7.00 -2.49
N LEU A 453 -16.03 -6.41 -1.41
CA LEU A 453 -15.88 -4.96 -1.25
C LEU A 453 -14.55 -4.42 -1.80
N SER A 454 -13.70 -5.27 -2.37
CA SER A 454 -12.40 -4.89 -2.92
C SER A 454 -12.13 -5.62 -4.23
N ASP A 455 -11.56 -4.94 -5.22
CA ASP A 455 -11.19 -5.54 -6.50
C ASP A 455 -10.00 -6.52 -6.32
N ALA A 456 -9.12 -6.19 -5.36
CA ALA A 456 -7.92 -6.95 -5.04
C ALA A 456 -7.61 -6.94 -3.53
N ILE A 457 -7.13 -8.08 -3.02
CA ILE A 457 -6.58 -8.21 -1.67
C ILE A 457 -5.11 -8.62 -1.75
N VAL A 458 -4.26 -7.87 -1.06
CA VAL A 458 -2.81 -8.10 -0.93
C VAL A 458 -2.56 -8.72 0.44
N ASP A 459 -2.33 -10.03 0.46
CA ASP A 459 -1.82 -10.72 1.64
C ASP A 459 -0.32 -10.43 1.75
N VAL A 460 0.06 -9.55 2.69
CA VAL A 460 1.45 -9.07 2.77
C VAL A 460 2.36 -10.12 3.39
N GLU A 461 1.87 -11.00 4.26
CA GLU A 461 2.69 -12.08 4.82
C GLU A 461 3.04 -13.12 3.74
N GLU A 462 2.04 -13.63 3.03
CA GLU A 462 2.20 -14.68 2.01
C GLU A 462 2.66 -14.16 0.63
N ALA A 463 2.92 -12.85 0.52
CA ALA A 463 3.09 -12.12 -0.73
C ALA A 463 2.04 -12.50 -1.79
N LYS A 464 0.77 -12.68 -1.38
CA LYS A 464 -0.29 -13.28 -2.20
C LYS A 464 -1.33 -12.24 -2.60
N LEU A 465 -1.26 -11.84 -3.88
CA LEU A 465 -2.27 -11.01 -4.52
C LEU A 465 -3.49 -11.88 -4.93
N GLN A 466 -4.68 -11.49 -4.46
CA GLN A 466 -5.94 -12.16 -4.71
C GLN A 466 -6.87 -11.20 -5.47
N ILE A 467 -7.02 -11.41 -6.77
CA ILE A 467 -7.94 -10.65 -7.63
C ILE A 467 -9.10 -11.58 -7.97
N GLY A 468 -10.33 -11.18 -7.65
CA GLY A 468 -11.52 -11.97 -7.95
C GLY A 468 -11.84 -11.95 -9.45
N ASP A 469 -11.94 -10.74 -10.00
CA ASP A 469 -12.30 -10.47 -11.39
C ASP A 469 -11.27 -11.05 -12.40
N PRO A 470 -11.70 -11.94 -13.32
CA PRO A 470 -10.88 -12.42 -14.43
C PRO A 470 -10.46 -11.31 -15.43
N GLU A 471 -11.28 -10.29 -15.69
CA GLU A 471 -10.92 -9.22 -16.62
C GLU A 471 -9.80 -8.36 -16.02
N LEU A 472 -9.92 -7.89 -14.77
CA LEU A 472 -8.82 -7.19 -14.07
C LEU A 472 -7.54 -8.04 -14.00
N ARG A 473 -7.64 -9.36 -13.81
CA ARG A 473 -6.47 -10.26 -13.85
C ARG A 473 -5.79 -10.32 -15.22
N LYS A 474 -6.57 -10.20 -16.31
CA LYS A 474 -6.09 -10.14 -17.69
C LYS A 474 -5.49 -8.76 -18.01
N LEU A 475 -6.08 -7.66 -17.51
CA LEU A 475 -5.50 -6.32 -17.60
C LEU A 475 -4.13 -6.23 -16.90
N LEU A 476 -3.95 -6.95 -15.79
CA LEU A 476 -2.72 -6.96 -15.00
C LEU A 476 -1.73 -8.07 -15.37
N GLY A 477 -1.92 -8.72 -16.53
CA GLY A 477 -0.99 -9.71 -17.06
C GLY A 477 0.30 -9.06 -17.54
N LEU A 478 1.42 -9.36 -16.86
CA LEU A 478 2.74 -8.83 -17.23
C LEU A 478 3.18 -9.31 -18.63
N THR A 479 3.65 -8.38 -19.46
CA THR A 479 4.25 -8.65 -20.77
C THR A 479 5.64 -9.31 -20.67
N THR A 480 6.28 -9.60 -21.80
CA THR A 480 7.70 -10.03 -21.76
C THR A 480 8.60 -8.90 -21.24
N ALA A 481 8.35 -7.66 -21.68
CA ALA A 481 9.15 -6.52 -21.30
C ALA A 481 8.99 -6.19 -19.80
N ASP A 482 7.75 -6.23 -19.29
CA ASP A 482 7.44 -6.15 -17.85
C ASP A 482 8.19 -7.21 -17.04
N LEU A 483 8.17 -8.47 -17.49
CA LEU A 483 8.83 -9.57 -16.80
C LEU A 483 10.35 -9.40 -16.80
N ARG A 484 10.95 -8.89 -17.88
CA ARG A 484 12.39 -8.59 -17.94
C ARG A 484 12.77 -7.48 -16.95
N PHE A 485 11.99 -6.40 -16.87
CA PHE A 485 12.18 -5.34 -15.87
C PHE A 485 12.11 -5.90 -14.44
N ALA A 486 11.08 -6.70 -14.15
CA ALA A 486 10.92 -7.32 -12.85
C ALA A 486 12.05 -8.29 -12.49
N ASP A 487 12.50 -9.13 -13.43
CA ASP A 487 13.62 -10.07 -13.25
C ASP A 487 14.94 -9.31 -13.06
N TYR A 488 15.14 -8.21 -13.79
CA TYR A 488 16.29 -7.33 -13.64
C TYR A 488 16.36 -6.74 -12.22
N LEU A 489 15.27 -6.19 -11.69
CA LEU A 489 15.24 -5.70 -10.30
C LEU A 489 15.52 -6.82 -9.29
N VAL A 490 14.86 -7.97 -9.42
CA VAL A 490 15.04 -9.12 -8.52
C VAL A 490 16.49 -9.62 -8.55
N LYS A 491 17.12 -9.65 -9.73
CA LYS A 491 18.52 -10.05 -9.91
C LYS A 491 19.45 -9.11 -9.13
N HIS A 492 19.35 -7.79 -9.33
CA HIS A 492 20.24 -6.80 -8.68
C HIS A 492 20.06 -6.77 -7.15
N VAL A 493 18.85 -7.02 -6.68
CA VAL A 493 18.54 -7.08 -5.24
C VAL A 493 19.01 -8.39 -4.58
N THR A 494 19.17 -9.48 -5.35
CA THR A 494 19.57 -10.81 -4.83
C THR A 494 21.03 -11.18 -5.09
N GLU A 495 21.71 -10.52 -6.03
CA GLU A 495 23.14 -10.68 -6.28
C GLU A 495 23.94 -9.82 -5.29
N ASN A 496 24.61 -10.47 -4.32
CA ASN A 496 25.57 -9.79 -3.46
C ASN A 496 26.74 -9.28 -4.30
N ARG A 497 26.83 -7.96 -4.50
CA ARG A 497 28.00 -7.31 -5.12
C ARG A 497 29.05 -7.00 -4.07
N GLU A 498 30.30 -6.97 -4.51
CA GLU A 498 31.46 -6.60 -3.67
C GLU A 498 31.61 -5.07 -3.53
N ASP A 499 30.78 -4.30 -4.22
CA ASP A 499 30.69 -2.83 -4.20
C ASP A 499 30.03 -2.32 -2.89
N VAL A 500 30.64 -2.68 -1.77
CA VAL A 500 30.13 -2.44 -0.41
C VAL A 500 30.60 -1.07 0.10
N PHE A 501 29.71 -0.08 0.07
CA PHE A 501 29.80 1.07 0.97
C PHE A 501 29.46 0.64 2.42
N LEU A 502 29.73 1.52 3.39
CA LEU A 502 29.68 1.24 4.83
C LEU A 502 28.35 0.68 5.39
N ASP A 503 27.26 0.74 4.62
CA ASP A 503 25.91 0.26 4.97
C ASP A 503 25.56 -1.14 4.44
N GLY A 504 26.39 -1.73 3.55
CA GLY A 504 26.16 -3.06 2.99
C GLY A 504 25.32 -3.10 1.71
N THR A 505 24.96 -1.96 1.11
CA THR A 505 24.26 -1.93 -0.19
C THR A 505 24.88 -0.91 -1.14
N GLY A 506 25.46 -1.39 -2.25
CA GLY A 506 25.82 -0.52 -3.37
C GLY A 506 24.58 0.14 -4.00
N TRP A 507 24.81 1.17 -4.83
CA TRP A 507 23.75 1.91 -5.54
C TRP A 507 22.78 0.97 -6.27
N GLU A 508 23.27 0.14 -7.19
CA GLU A 508 22.42 -0.84 -7.89
C GLU A 508 21.89 -1.90 -6.91
N GLY A 509 20.57 -2.06 -6.86
CA GLY A 509 19.88 -2.92 -5.88
C GLY A 509 19.54 -2.24 -4.56
N GLY A 510 20.01 -1.01 -4.33
CA GLY A 510 19.60 -0.14 -3.21
C GLY A 510 18.22 0.50 -3.40
N ASP A 511 17.67 1.06 -2.33
CA ASP A 511 16.30 1.57 -2.29
C ASP A 511 16.06 2.78 -3.22
N GLU A 512 17.01 3.72 -3.29
CA GLU A 512 16.94 4.88 -4.18
C GLU A 512 17.02 4.46 -5.67
N TRP A 513 17.89 3.51 -6.00
CA TRP A 513 17.99 2.95 -7.34
C TRP A 513 16.70 2.28 -7.79
N ILE A 514 16.05 1.50 -6.93
CA ILE A 514 14.74 0.88 -7.27
C ILE A 514 13.71 1.97 -7.57
N ARG A 515 13.65 3.05 -6.78
CA ARG A 515 12.75 4.19 -7.07
C ARG A 515 13.09 4.84 -8.41
N ALA A 516 14.37 5.06 -8.70
CA ALA A 516 14.81 5.61 -9.98
C ALA A 516 14.42 4.71 -11.18
N GLN A 517 14.50 3.38 -11.04
CA GLN A 517 14.04 2.43 -12.06
C GLN A 517 12.52 2.49 -12.28
N PHE A 518 11.71 2.64 -11.23
CA PHE A 518 10.26 2.86 -11.37
C PHE A 518 9.92 4.26 -11.92
N GLY A 519 10.73 5.27 -11.63
CA GLY A 519 10.66 6.58 -12.27
C GLY A 519 10.89 6.50 -13.78
N LEU A 520 11.98 5.85 -14.22
CA LEU A 520 12.24 5.57 -15.63
C LEU A 520 11.11 4.78 -16.29
N TYR A 521 10.54 3.78 -15.58
CA TYR A 521 9.39 3.01 -16.04
C TYR A 521 8.18 3.90 -16.30
N ILE A 522 7.84 4.82 -15.38
CA ILE A 522 6.73 5.78 -15.55
C ILE A 522 7.01 6.79 -16.66
N HIS A 523 8.19 7.41 -16.69
CA HIS A 523 8.55 8.38 -17.74
C HIS A 523 8.45 7.74 -19.13
N SER A 524 9.02 6.55 -19.31
CA SER A 524 8.98 5.85 -20.60
C SER A 524 7.56 5.40 -20.97
N LEU A 525 6.74 4.99 -19.99
CA LEU A 525 5.32 4.66 -20.19
C LEU A 525 4.54 5.89 -20.66
N LEU A 526 4.67 7.01 -19.95
CA LEU A 526 4.00 8.27 -20.28
C LEU A 526 4.42 8.76 -21.67
N SER A 527 5.72 8.82 -21.95
CA SER A 527 6.28 9.22 -23.25
C SER A 527 5.77 8.34 -24.39
N SER A 528 5.71 7.01 -24.18
CA SER A 528 5.12 6.06 -25.14
C SER A 528 3.68 6.41 -25.52
N THR A 529 2.90 7.00 -24.62
CA THR A 529 1.49 7.35 -24.90
C THR A 529 1.29 8.66 -25.65
N LEU A 530 2.31 9.52 -25.73
CA LEU A 530 2.25 10.83 -26.42
C LEU A 530 2.48 10.73 -27.94
N LEU A 531 3.14 9.67 -28.41
CA LEU A 531 3.39 9.45 -29.84
C LEU A 531 2.11 9.10 -30.62
N GLU A 532 2.05 9.55 -31.87
CA GLU A 532 1.10 9.07 -32.89
C GLU A 532 1.54 7.67 -33.40
N ASP A 533 0.59 6.89 -33.95
CA ASP A 533 0.79 5.52 -34.48
C ASP A 533 1.57 4.54 -33.57
N ASN A 534 1.42 4.70 -32.25
CA ASN A 534 2.21 4.01 -31.22
C ASN A 534 1.79 2.58 -30.87
N GLU A 535 0.84 1.96 -31.58
CA GLU A 535 0.26 0.65 -31.21
C GLU A 535 1.30 -0.44 -30.92
N LYS A 536 2.37 -0.52 -31.74
CA LYS A 536 3.45 -1.49 -31.57
C LYS A 536 4.28 -1.26 -30.30
N LEU A 537 4.50 0.00 -29.92
CA LEU A 537 5.20 0.37 -28.68
C LEU A 537 4.31 0.10 -27.46
N LEU A 538 3.02 0.42 -27.56
CA LEU A 538 2.04 0.18 -26.50
C LEU A 538 1.77 -1.32 -26.24
N ALA A 539 2.03 -2.19 -27.23
CA ALA A 539 1.92 -3.64 -27.06
C ALA A 539 2.88 -4.19 -25.98
N ASP A 540 4.11 -3.65 -25.86
CA ASP A 540 5.09 -4.08 -24.86
C ASP A 540 4.73 -3.65 -23.42
N TRP A 541 3.88 -2.65 -23.25
CA TRP A 541 3.28 -2.27 -21.95
C TRP A 541 2.00 -3.06 -21.62
N GLY A 542 1.42 -3.72 -22.62
CA GLY A 542 0.17 -4.46 -22.58
C GLY A 542 -1.01 -3.61 -23.06
N ALA A 543 -1.41 -3.77 -24.32
CA ALA A 543 -2.49 -2.95 -24.91
C ALA A 543 -3.81 -2.92 -24.10
N PRO A 544 -4.30 -4.02 -23.49
CA PRO A 544 -5.49 -3.96 -22.63
C PRO A 544 -5.27 -3.09 -21.37
N PHE A 545 -4.08 -3.17 -20.75
CA PHE A 545 -3.70 -2.33 -19.61
C PHE A 545 -3.71 -0.85 -20.02
N ILE A 546 -3.07 -0.50 -21.14
CA ILE A 546 -3.01 0.88 -21.63
C ILE A 546 -4.40 1.45 -21.90
N SER A 547 -5.28 0.70 -22.57
CA SER A 547 -6.66 1.14 -22.81
C SER A 547 -7.45 1.34 -21.50
N ALA A 548 -7.24 0.49 -20.50
CA ALA A 548 -7.88 0.62 -19.19
C ALA A 548 -7.26 1.72 -18.31
N TRP A 549 -5.98 2.05 -18.50
CA TRP A 549 -5.30 3.13 -17.78
C TRP A 549 -5.62 4.51 -18.40
N ARG A 550 -5.70 4.62 -19.73
CA ARG A 550 -6.04 5.87 -20.44
C ARG A 550 -7.39 6.48 -20.04
N ILE A 551 -8.33 5.68 -19.50
CA ILE A 551 -9.63 6.15 -19.00
C ILE A 551 -9.63 6.60 -17.52
N THR A 552 -8.54 6.33 -16.77
CA THR A 552 -8.40 6.70 -15.35
C THR A 552 -8.33 8.20 -15.13
N ARG A 553 -8.60 8.67 -13.90
CA ARG A 553 -8.48 10.10 -13.58
C ARG A 553 -7.02 10.54 -13.67
N ASN A 554 -6.08 9.81 -13.06
CA ASN A 554 -4.67 10.20 -13.05
C ASN A 554 -4.11 10.40 -14.47
N TYR A 555 -4.34 9.47 -15.40
CA TYR A 555 -3.89 9.62 -16.78
C TYR A 555 -4.54 10.84 -17.46
N ARG A 556 -5.88 10.97 -17.35
CA ARG A 556 -6.60 12.06 -18.02
C ARG A 556 -6.21 13.44 -17.52
N VAL A 557 -5.92 13.59 -16.23
CA VAL A 557 -5.46 14.85 -15.63
C VAL A 557 -4.05 15.18 -16.12
N TRP A 558 -3.14 14.20 -16.10
CA TRP A 558 -1.79 14.37 -16.62
C TRP A 558 -1.80 14.72 -18.12
N PHE A 559 -2.56 14.00 -18.95
CA PHE A 559 -2.58 14.17 -20.41
C PHE A 559 -3.18 15.50 -20.89
N ILE A 560 -4.00 16.18 -20.06
CA ILE A 560 -4.55 17.52 -20.38
C ILE A 560 -3.47 18.61 -20.20
N ASN A 561 -2.51 18.39 -19.31
CA ASN A 561 -1.40 19.32 -19.06
C ASN A 561 -0.29 19.14 -20.12
N LYS A 562 0.51 20.19 -20.34
CA LYS A 562 1.72 20.13 -21.19
C LYS A 562 2.95 19.94 -20.31
N HIS A 563 3.77 18.95 -20.66
CA HIS A 563 4.98 18.58 -19.92
C HIS A 563 6.20 18.69 -20.83
N PRO A 564 6.90 19.84 -20.88
CA PRO A 564 7.98 20.07 -21.83
C PRO A 564 9.12 19.06 -21.72
N ALA A 565 9.49 18.65 -20.50
CA ALA A 565 10.58 17.71 -20.25
C ALA A 565 10.29 16.29 -20.79
N MET A 566 9.02 15.94 -21.04
CA MET A 566 8.67 14.66 -21.67
C MET A 566 9.21 14.50 -23.09
N ALA A 567 9.56 15.60 -23.78
CA ALA A 567 10.17 15.55 -25.11
C ALA A 567 11.58 14.95 -25.11
N GLU A 568 12.27 14.95 -23.97
CA GLU A 568 13.63 14.41 -23.81
C GLU A 568 13.61 12.91 -23.44
N ILE A 569 12.44 12.37 -23.05
CA ILE A 569 12.30 10.98 -22.61
C ILE A 569 12.07 10.06 -23.82
N THR A 570 13.02 9.15 -24.07
CA THR A 570 12.90 8.09 -25.08
C THR A 570 11.61 7.27 -24.93
N PRO A 571 10.74 7.24 -25.95
CA PRO A 571 9.53 6.40 -25.96
C PRO A 571 9.85 4.90 -26.14
N GLY A 572 8.95 4.04 -25.68
CA GLY A 572 9.09 2.58 -25.69
C GLY A 572 9.36 1.99 -24.32
N HIS A 573 9.17 0.67 -24.15
CA HIS A 573 9.43 0.01 -22.86
C HIS A 573 10.95 -0.19 -22.69
N PRO A 574 11.61 0.20 -21.58
CA PRO A 574 13.08 0.12 -21.47
C PRO A 574 13.66 -1.29 -21.66
N PHE A 575 12.87 -2.32 -21.37
CA PHE A 575 13.20 -3.74 -21.58
C PHE A 575 12.53 -4.40 -22.82
N GLN A 576 12.08 -3.59 -23.79
CA GLN A 576 11.56 -4.09 -25.09
C GLN A 576 12.63 -4.85 -25.89
N GLY A 577 12.21 -5.67 -26.85
CA GLY A 577 13.13 -6.38 -27.76
C GLY A 577 12.73 -7.81 -28.08
N GLN A 578 13.41 -8.41 -29.07
CA GLN A 578 13.05 -9.70 -29.66
C GLN A 578 12.94 -10.85 -28.65
N TYR A 579 12.11 -11.84 -28.98
CA TYR A 579 11.82 -12.98 -28.10
C TYR A 579 12.96 -14.01 -28.08
N SER A 580 13.33 -14.49 -26.90
CA SER A 580 14.47 -15.37 -26.67
C SER A 580 14.12 -16.62 -25.83
N ALA A 581 15.04 -17.59 -25.79
CA ALA A 581 14.91 -18.76 -24.90
C ALA A 581 14.95 -18.39 -23.41
N ALA A 582 15.57 -17.26 -23.04
CA ALA A 582 15.53 -16.74 -21.68
C ALA A 582 14.11 -16.30 -21.30
N ASP A 583 13.35 -15.71 -22.23
CA ASP A 583 11.97 -15.27 -22.01
C ASP A 583 11.00 -16.45 -21.82
N LEU A 584 11.25 -17.59 -22.49
CA LEU A 584 10.52 -18.84 -22.24
C LEU A 584 10.75 -19.33 -20.80
N LYS A 585 12.01 -19.37 -20.35
CA LYS A 585 12.37 -19.75 -18.98
C LYS A 585 11.76 -18.80 -17.95
N LEU A 586 11.79 -17.50 -18.21
CA LEU A 586 11.24 -16.46 -17.35
C LEU A 586 9.72 -16.57 -17.22
N ARG A 587 8.99 -16.67 -18.34
CA ARG A 587 7.53 -16.89 -18.36
C ARG A 587 7.13 -18.20 -17.67
N PHE A 588 7.89 -19.27 -17.85
CA PHE A 588 7.65 -20.55 -17.16
C PHE A 588 7.83 -20.42 -15.64
N SER A 589 8.95 -19.84 -15.19
CA SER A 589 9.21 -19.56 -13.77
C SER A 589 8.11 -18.70 -13.14
N HIS A 590 7.69 -17.64 -13.83
CA HIS A 590 6.57 -16.78 -13.43
C HIS A 590 5.27 -17.59 -13.24
N SER A 591 4.89 -18.41 -14.22
CA SER A 591 3.69 -19.26 -14.17
C SER A 591 3.73 -20.28 -13.04
N VAL A 592 4.91 -20.89 -12.80
CA VAL A 592 5.13 -21.85 -11.71
C VAL A 592 5.04 -21.19 -10.34
N GLN A 593 5.59 -19.98 -10.17
CA GLN A 593 5.56 -19.25 -8.89
C GLN A 593 4.17 -18.69 -8.55
N ASN A 594 3.37 -18.30 -9.55
CA ASN A 594 2.05 -17.68 -9.33
C ASN A 594 0.88 -18.68 -9.16
N SER A 595 1.00 -19.92 -9.62
CA SER A 595 -0.07 -20.93 -9.52
C SER A 595 0.08 -21.85 -8.30
N GLU A 596 -0.99 -22.17 -7.56
CA GLU A 596 -0.93 -23.18 -6.49
C GLU A 596 -0.66 -24.59 -7.02
N ARG A 597 -1.09 -24.89 -8.26
CA ARG A 597 -0.65 -26.11 -8.98
C ARG A 597 0.80 -25.98 -9.44
N GLY A 598 1.20 -24.79 -9.89
CA GLY A 598 2.59 -24.44 -10.22
C GLY A 598 3.55 -24.71 -9.06
N LYS A 599 3.27 -24.20 -7.86
CA LYS A 599 4.07 -24.44 -6.64
C LYS A 599 4.21 -25.94 -6.33
N LYS A 600 3.15 -26.73 -6.48
CA LYS A 600 3.20 -28.21 -6.33
C LYS A 600 4.05 -28.87 -7.41
N MET A 601 3.95 -28.44 -8.67
CA MET A 601 4.78 -28.92 -9.77
C MET A 601 6.26 -28.52 -9.62
N GLY A 602 6.55 -27.29 -9.18
CA GLY A 602 7.90 -26.81 -8.91
C GLY A 602 8.55 -27.57 -7.75
N ALA A 603 7.81 -27.82 -6.66
CA ALA A 603 8.26 -28.69 -5.57
C ALA A 603 8.54 -30.13 -6.07
N ALA A 604 7.67 -30.69 -6.92
CA ALA A 604 7.90 -31.98 -7.54
C ALA A 604 9.16 -31.98 -8.43
N VAL A 605 9.33 -30.99 -9.31
CA VAL A 605 10.52 -30.86 -10.19
C VAL A 605 11.81 -30.69 -9.38
N ILE A 606 11.82 -29.91 -8.29
CA ILE A 606 12.98 -29.77 -7.41
C ILE A 606 13.27 -31.08 -6.67
N THR A 607 12.23 -31.81 -6.24
CA THR A 607 12.39 -33.11 -5.58
C THR A 607 12.93 -34.16 -6.56
N THR A 608 12.35 -34.25 -7.76
CA THR A 608 12.84 -35.11 -8.85
C THR A 608 14.26 -34.72 -9.27
N SER A 609 14.61 -33.44 -9.36
CA SER A 609 15.98 -33.00 -9.65
C SER A 609 16.95 -33.42 -8.56
N ARG A 610 16.57 -33.32 -7.29
CA ARG A 610 17.37 -33.79 -6.15
C ARG A 610 17.54 -35.31 -6.18
N SER A 611 16.47 -36.06 -6.49
CA SER A 611 16.54 -37.51 -6.69
C SER A 611 17.42 -37.90 -7.86
N VAL A 612 17.30 -37.24 -9.02
CA VAL A 612 18.13 -37.51 -10.22
C VAL A 612 19.61 -37.16 -9.98
N VAL A 613 19.91 -36.11 -9.21
CA VAL A 613 21.29 -35.78 -8.80
C VAL A 613 21.82 -36.79 -7.77
N GLN A 614 21.00 -37.29 -6.85
CA GLN A 614 21.38 -38.35 -5.91
C GLN A 614 21.58 -39.70 -6.61
N THR A 615 20.70 -40.08 -7.54
CA THR A 615 20.86 -41.24 -8.41
C THR A 615 22.07 -41.06 -9.33
N GLY A 616 22.33 -39.86 -9.85
CA GLY A 616 23.53 -39.54 -10.62
C GLY A 616 24.82 -39.69 -9.81
N LYS A 617 24.83 -39.28 -8.54
CA LYS A 617 25.94 -39.57 -7.60
C LYS A 617 26.10 -41.06 -7.32
N ALA A 618 25.00 -41.80 -7.14
CA ALA A 618 25.04 -43.24 -6.87
C ALA A 618 25.53 -44.05 -8.09
N VAL A 619 25.05 -43.72 -9.30
CA VAL A 619 25.49 -44.35 -10.56
C VAL A 619 26.92 -43.93 -10.93
N GLY A 620 27.32 -42.70 -10.60
CA GLY A 620 28.69 -42.20 -10.80
C GLY A 620 29.77 -42.92 -9.99
N GLN A 621 29.39 -43.72 -8.98
CA GLN A 621 30.32 -44.56 -8.20
C GLN A 621 30.40 -46.01 -8.69
N SER A 622 29.62 -46.41 -9.70
CA SER A 622 29.57 -47.79 -10.20
C SER A 622 29.75 -47.87 -11.72
N VAL A 623 31.00 -48.12 -12.14
CA VAL A 623 31.43 -48.68 -13.45
C VAL A 623 30.94 -47.95 -14.72
N GLY A 624 31.89 -47.45 -15.51
CA GLY A 624 31.59 -46.62 -16.67
C GLY A 624 30.89 -47.33 -17.84
N GLY A 625 30.12 -46.55 -18.62
CA GLY A 625 29.68 -46.90 -19.97
C GLY A 625 28.17 -46.86 -20.27
N ALA A 626 27.49 -45.70 -20.17
CA ALA A 626 26.18 -45.45 -20.83
C ALA A 626 25.71 -43.97 -20.85
N LEU A 627 26.53 -43.01 -21.29
CA LEU A 627 26.11 -41.59 -21.40
C LEU A 627 25.65 -41.20 -22.82
N SER A 628 24.49 -41.73 -23.24
CA SER A 628 23.83 -41.30 -24.49
C SER A 628 22.30 -41.18 -24.39
N SER A 629 21.63 -41.98 -23.55
CA SER A 629 20.16 -42.05 -23.48
C SER A 629 19.48 -40.79 -22.91
N ALA A 630 20.11 -40.10 -21.95
CA ALA A 630 19.49 -38.99 -21.22
C ALA A 630 19.21 -37.71 -22.05
N LYS A 631 19.83 -37.56 -23.24
CA LYS A 631 19.54 -36.41 -24.12
C LYS A 631 18.25 -36.59 -24.95
N SER A 632 17.82 -37.82 -25.21
CA SER A 632 16.65 -38.12 -26.06
C SER A 632 15.31 -37.92 -25.33
N ALA A 633 15.27 -38.21 -24.02
CA ALA A 633 14.06 -38.04 -23.23
C ALA A 633 13.64 -36.55 -23.07
N MET A 634 14.60 -35.62 -23.06
CA MET A 634 14.29 -34.19 -22.95
C MET A 634 13.73 -33.58 -24.25
N SER A 635 14.22 -33.99 -25.42
CA SER A 635 13.70 -33.44 -26.70
C SER A 635 12.25 -33.89 -26.97
N SER A 636 11.92 -35.15 -26.67
CA SER A 636 10.56 -35.70 -26.85
C SER A 636 9.51 -35.02 -25.98
N TRP A 637 9.86 -34.58 -24.76
CA TRP A 637 8.91 -33.90 -23.89
C TRP A 637 8.60 -32.46 -24.34
N PHE A 638 9.59 -31.74 -24.88
CA PHE A 638 9.38 -30.38 -25.41
C PHE A 638 8.55 -30.34 -26.70
N SER A 639 8.56 -31.40 -27.53
CA SER A 639 7.70 -31.47 -28.73
C SER A 639 6.19 -31.55 -28.42
N THR A 640 5.79 -31.94 -27.21
CA THR A 640 4.37 -32.17 -26.85
C THR A 640 3.65 -30.88 -26.39
N LEU A 641 4.32 -29.73 -26.42
CA LEU A 641 3.79 -28.44 -25.95
C LEU A 641 3.63 -27.39 -27.07
N ALA A 642 3.84 -27.75 -28.33
CA ALA A 642 3.49 -26.90 -29.46
C ALA A 642 1.96 -26.85 -29.64
N PRO A 643 1.37 -25.69 -30.02
CA PRO A 643 -0.03 -25.65 -30.44
C PRO A 643 -0.23 -26.49 -31.72
N PRO A 644 -1.43 -27.05 -31.96
CA PRO A 644 -1.69 -27.82 -33.17
C PRO A 644 -1.48 -26.93 -34.40
N ALA A 645 -0.70 -27.42 -35.36
CA ALA A 645 -0.55 -26.77 -36.65
C ALA A 645 -1.90 -26.73 -37.37
N ILE A 646 -2.20 -25.59 -38.00
CA ILE A 646 -3.37 -25.46 -38.88
C ILE A 646 -3.14 -26.39 -40.07
N VAL A 647 -3.95 -27.44 -40.16
CA VAL A 647 -3.96 -28.36 -41.30
C VAL A 647 -4.59 -27.62 -42.49
N PRO A 648 -3.90 -27.50 -43.65
CA PRO A 648 -4.55 -27.01 -44.86
C PRO A 648 -5.63 -28.00 -45.28
N THR A 649 -6.85 -27.53 -45.52
CA THR A 649 -7.93 -28.34 -46.09
C THR A 649 -7.47 -28.93 -47.44
N PRO A 650 -7.64 -30.25 -47.67
CA PRO A 650 -7.32 -30.85 -48.96
C PRO A 650 -8.25 -30.29 -50.04
N ALA A 651 -7.68 -29.90 -51.18
CA ALA A 651 -8.44 -29.42 -52.32
C ALA A 651 -9.38 -30.53 -52.86
N ALA A 652 -10.59 -30.14 -53.26
CA ALA A 652 -11.52 -31.05 -53.89
C ALA A 652 -10.98 -31.56 -55.24
N SER A 653 -11.21 -32.85 -55.51
CA SER A 653 -10.98 -33.47 -56.82
C SER A 653 -11.90 -32.87 -57.89
N PRO A 654 -11.48 -32.82 -59.17
CA PRO A 654 -12.26 -32.21 -60.24
C PRO A 654 -13.52 -33.00 -60.59
N GLU A 655 -14.60 -32.29 -60.94
CA GLU A 655 -15.83 -32.87 -61.49
C GLU A 655 -15.61 -33.48 -62.89
N PRO A 656 -16.30 -34.58 -63.23
CA PRO A 656 -16.46 -35.02 -64.61
C PRO A 656 -17.51 -34.16 -65.36
N PRO A 657 -17.45 -34.05 -66.69
CA PRO A 657 -18.29 -33.13 -67.45
C PRO A 657 -19.75 -33.59 -67.55
N LEU A 658 -20.68 -32.62 -67.47
CA LEU A 658 -22.09 -32.81 -67.78
C LEU A 658 -22.33 -33.09 -69.28
N PRO A 659 -23.23 -34.02 -69.64
CA PRO A 659 -23.66 -34.20 -71.01
C PRO A 659 -24.67 -33.12 -71.43
N THR A 660 -24.53 -32.66 -72.67
CA THR A 660 -25.51 -31.83 -73.38
C THR A 660 -26.70 -32.66 -73.88
N GLU A 661 -27.93 -32.15 -73.72
CA GLU A 661 -29.01 -32.13 -74.72
C GLU A 661 -30.15 -31.21 -74.21
N ILE A 662 -30.48 -30.12 -74.91
CA ILE A 662 -31.49 -29.98 -75.97
C ILE A 662 -32.94 -30.17 -75.46
N LYS A 663 -33.69 -29.06 -75.47
CA LYS A 663 -35.17 -28.98 -75.38
C LYS A 663 -35.84 -29.66 -76.60
N PRO A 664 -37.11 -30.11 -76.54
CA PRO A 664 -38.18 -29.61 -75.66
C PRO A 664 -38.66 -30.55 -74.54
#